data_AF-A0A967T1D6-F1
#
_entry.id   AF-A0A967T1D6-F1
#
_cell.length_a   1.000
_cell.length_b   1.000
_cell.length_c   1.000
_cell.angle_alpha   90.00
_cell.angle_beta   90.00
_cell.angle_gamma   90.00
#
_symmetry.space_group_name_H-M   'P 1'
#
loop_
_entity.id
_entity.type
_entity.pdbx_description
1 polymer ?
#
loop_
_entity_poly.entity_id
_entity_poly.type
_entity_poly.pdbx_seq_one_letter_code
_entity_poly.pdbx_strand_id
1 'polypeptide(L)'
;MIKSKYLKNVVAIWLLVLLSFTALAEAEISPKSTNDELLQILPAESLFCVRVNNLDTAISSMDQFLSGILPQSSEVSMLVRMQFAKILGSAELNGVNMGGNFAIFGPILNTDLSDPDNIAILVPVTDYNQFVSGNPNVGQPDEKGISKIISDGVHPLLVTQVKGYALISPQGNDNELIVTAKSISEGNSTGLESVLDAAEAQEAIKEPLWMYGNIQQVSKTFGPLLSGQLEQMKQMMKGIESEEQMSMGPSVKSIETYISILETLMNETKSLSLTVRPRPNVCNLTFSVSAVSGTEMANMLAADTSIVKENRLLGYLEDGAMMNFAGNMNAPLWKQLNLKSIDLLTAFAGEAMTAEDITKMKTMVTDMLSSLGGPVAFSFFIDANSKPPFAFKYILEVKDADKFNNVLEEASEMMNVGGIADFYKSLGLEMGFTVKRGIDSYRGVSIDSVKFVMRSTDPNSPQGQMIDALYDDGFEYKLAIVDGLCVFAVGGDLDSAIHKLIDEVKAGGPRQMAAEMKAALTLLPEAGGADFMGTYNFLRLFKMAGAMAGAFMPVPMPMTQIDIPTKSNIVFAGKASNGKITMDIALPKEHLMEMMGMFQMIMPEKRAMPQQETIQQGPIFGVIREDEDRMGTVTDRQGNVIYGSDIRYSPMQQQKQIQEQSIIDRARVTITKGNLMILHSVVIQFKMDTGRFPTEEEGLNALIEQPADVKGAWKVGGYLDNTKILKDGWGNDFTYDLYPESGKQFVIISFGADGKEGGEGYETDLFSTDPYTTDAKATK
;
A
#
# COMPACT_ATOMS: atom_id res chain seq x y z
N MET A 1 2.67 15.01 10.26
CA MET A 1 3.10 15.00 8.84
C MET A 1 1.90 14.83 7.92
N ILE A 2 1.83 15.71 6.90
CA ILE A 2 0.79 15.91 5.87
C ILE A 2 -0.61 16.26 6.41
N LYS A 3 -0.90 17.56 6.58
CA LYS A 3 -2.24 18.11 6.92
C LYS A 3 -3.08 18.46 5.68
N SER A 4 -2.58 18.22 4.48
CA SER A 4 -3.36 18.34 3.25
C SER A 4 -4.35 17.18 3.17
N LYS A 5 -5.62 17.45 3.49
CA LYS A 5 -6.75 16.54 3.26
C LYS A 5 -6.74 16.04 1.81
N TYR A 6 -6.27 16.87 0.87
CA TYR A 6 -6.13 16.57 -0.54
C TYR A 6 -5.02 15.60 -0.89
N LEU A 7 -3.80 15.77 -0.39
CA LEU A 7 -2.70 14.85 -0.70
C LEU A 7 -2.83 13.55 0.10
N LYS A 8 -3.39 13.63 1.32
CA LYS A 8 -3.83 12.43 2.05
C LYS A 8 -4.97 11.74 1.36
N ASN A 9 -5.96 12.42 0.83
CA ASN A 9 -7.04 11.75 0.09
C ASN A 9 -6.57 11.30 -1.28
N VAL A 10 -5.65 11.97 -1.99
CA VAL A 10 -5.12 11.45 -3.26
C VAL A 10 -4.18 10.28 -3.01
N VAL A 11 -3.22 10.38 -2.08
CA VAL A 11 -2.32 9.26 -1.76
C VAL A 11 -3.03 8.16 -0.98
N ALA A 12 -4.04 8.46 -0.17
CA ALA A 12 -4.91 7.46 0.46
C ALA A 12 -6.06 7.02 -0.43
N ILE A 13 -6.47 7.70 -1.49
CA ILE A 13 -7.36 7.16 -2.55
C ILE A 13 -6.50 6.37 -3.52
N TRP A 14 -5.23 6.68 -3.74
CA TRP A 14 -4.31 5.79 -4.47
C TRP A 14 -3.95 4.58 -3.60
N LEU A 15 -3.68 4.74 -2.31
CA LEU A 15 -3.45 3.64 -1.36
C LEU A 15 -4.73 2.92 -0.95
N LEU A 16 -5.91 3.55 -0.92
CA LEU A 16 -7.22 2.90 -0.77
C LEU A 16 -7.70 2.38 -2.13
N VAL A 17 -7.30 2.89 -3.29
CA VAL A 17 -7.57 2.18 -4.55
C VAL A 17 -6.62 0.98 -4.64
N LEU A 18 -5.40 1.07 -4.10
CA LEU A 18 -4.48 -0.06 -3.89
C LEU A 18 -4.87 -1.01 -2.72
N LEU A 19 -5.57 -0.54 -1.68
CA LEU A 19 -5.96 -1.32 -0.48
C LEU A 19 -7.47 -1.61 -0.36
N SER A 20 -8.31 -0.93 -1.14
CA SER A 20 -9.78 -1.08 -1.20
C SER A 20 -10.32 -1.39 -2.60
N PHE A 21 -9.45 -1.73 -3.55
CA PHE A 21 -9.79 -2.69 -4.62
C PHE A 21 -9.00 -4.00 -4.42
N THR A 22 -9.35 -4.76 -3.38
CA THR A 22 -9.18 -6.22 -3.38
C THR A 22 -10.51 -6.84 -3.73
N ALA A 23 -10.81 -6.80 -5.01
CA ALA A 23 -11.84 -7.60 -5.61
C ALA A 23 -11.38 -7.72 -7.06
N LEU A 24 -10.49 -8.70 -7.37
CA LEU A 24 -9.94 -8.95 -8.72
C LEU A 24 -9.81 -10.43 -9.17
N ALA A 25 -10.56 -10.88 -10.21
CA ALA A 25 -10.32 -11.96 -11.16
C ALA A 25 -11.16 -12.09 -12.51
N GLU A 26 -10.66 -12.73 -13.59
CA GLU A 26 -11.02 -12.49 -15.03
C GLU A 26 -11.33 -13.68 -15.97
N ALA A 27 -12.40 -13.65 -16.77
CA ALA A 27 -12.69 -14.73 -17.75
C ALA A 27 -12.10 -14.39 -19.11
N GLU A 28 -11.49 -15.40 -19.75
CA GLU A 28 -10.92 -15.30 -21.09
C GLU A 28 -12.04 -15.08 -22.13
N ILE A 29 -11.94 -14.00 -22.91
CA ILE A 29 -12.87 -13.65 -23.99
C ILE A 29 -12.37 -14.19 -25.33
N SER A 30 -13.25 -14.89 -26.04
CA SER A 30 -13.18 -14.98 -27.51
C SER A 30 -13.75 -13.69 -28.11
N PRO A 31 -13.06 -13.03 -29.07
CA PRO A 31 -13.37 -11.67 -29.46
C PRO A 31 -14.64 -11.62 -30.29
N LYS A 32 -15.72 -11.06 -29.74
CA LYS A 32 -16.85 -10.55 -30.53
C LYS A 32 -17.67 -9.51 -29.75
N SER A 33 -17.23 -8.25 -29.82
CA SER A 33 -18.15 -7.11 -29.91
C SER A 33 -17.50 -5.97 -30.70
N THR A 34 -18.03 -5.79 -31.91
CA THR A 34 -18.21 -4.55 -32.70
C THR A 34 -17.79 -3.23 -32.04
N ASN A 35 -16.90 -2.49 -32.72
CA ASN A 35 -16.53 -1.08 -32.51
C ASN A 35 -16.48 -0.60 -31.05
N ASP A 36 -15.33 -0.81 -30.42
CA ASP A 36 -15.03 -0.25 -29.10
C ASP A 36 -14.68 1.25 -29.20
N GLU A 37 -15.70 2.10 -29.16
CA GLU A 37 -15.55 3.56 -29.20
C GLU A 37 -15.21 4.17 -27.83
N LEU A 38 -15.05 3.37 -26.76
CA LEU A 38 -14.92 3.89 -25.39
C LEU A 38 -13.69 4.79 -25.21
N LEU A 39 -12.52 4.41 -25.75
CA LEU A 39 -11.33 5.27 -25.75
C LEU A 39 -11.49 6.52 -26.62
N GLN A 40 -12.37 6.50 -27.62
CA GLN A 40 -12.62 7.63 -28.51
C GLN A 40 -13.53 8.68 -27.85
N ILE A 41 -14.41 8.24 -26.95
CA ILE A 41 -15.35 9.12 -26.24
C ILE A 41 -14.84 9.58 -24.86
N LEU A 42 -13.89 8.87 -24.26
CA LEU A 42 -13.24 9.32 -23.03
C LEU A 42 -12.42 10.59 -23.32
N PRO A 43 -12.57 11.68 -22.55
CA PRO A 43 -11.81 12.90 -22.80
C PRO A 43 -10.28 12.67 -22.67
N ALA A 44 -9.50 13.16 -23.65
CA ALA A 44 -8.03 13.06 -23.62
C ALA A 44 -7.38 13.75 -22.40
N GLU A 45 -8.03 14.77 -21.85
CA GLU A 45 -7.56 15.54 -20.69
C GLU A 45 -7.91 14.87 -19.35
N SER A 46 -8.47 13.65 -19.36
CA SER A 46 -8.76 12.91 -18.13
C SER A 46 -7.46 12.68 -17.34
N LEU A 47 -7.48 13.00 -16.05
CA LEU A 47 -6.36 12.75 -15.14
C LEU A 47 -6.19 11.26 -14.85
N PHE A 48 -7.29 10.53 -14.83
CA PHE A 48 -7.28 9.08 -14.70
C PHE A 48 -8.43 8.43 -15.46
N CYS A 49 -8.28 7.14 -15.75
CA CYS A 49 -9.32 6.27 -16.27
C CYS A 49 -9.17 4.88 -15.65
N VAL A 50 -10.27 4.33 -15.13
CA VAL A 50 -10.42 2.93 -14.77
C VAL A 50 -11.38 2.32 -15.76
N ARG A 51 -10.90 1.39 -16.57
CA ARG A 51 -11.66 0.71 -17.61
C ARG A 51 -11.84 -0.76 -17.23
N VAL A 52 -13.06 -1.26 -17.37
CA VAL A 52 -13.40 -2.68 -17.19
C VAL A 52 -14.01 -3.20 -18.47
N ASN A 53 -13.34 -4.13 -19.14
CA ASN A 53 -13.86 -4.74 -20.37
C ASN A 53 -14.73 -5.93 -20.04
N ASN A 54 -15.99 -5.89 -20.49
CA ASN A 54 -17.00 -6.90 -20.22
C ASN A 54 -17.11 -7.21 -18.71
N LEU A 55 -17.81 -6.34 -17.98
CA LEU A 55 -17.87 -6.40 -16.51
C LEU A 55 -18.29 -7.79 -15.97
N ASP A 56 -19.28 -8.45 -16.56
CA ASP A 56 -19.70 -9.80 -16.15
C ASP A 56 -18.55 -10.83 -16.23
N THR A 57 -17.81 -10.80 -17.33
CA THR A 57 -16.67 -11.69 -17.55
C THR A 57 -15.51 -11.32 -16.63
N ALA A 58 -15.25 -10.02 -16.51
CA ALA A 58 -14.22 -9.47 -15.66
C ALA A 58 -14.50 -9.66 -14.17
N ILE A 59 -15.74 -9.88 -13.70
CA ILE A 59 -16.02 -10.25 -12.30
C ILE A 59 -16.21 -11.75 -12.13
N SER A 60 -16.64 -12.49 -13.15
CA SER A 60 -16.94 -13.92 -13.02
C SER A 60 -15.73 -14.73 -12.62
N SER A 61 -14.59 -14.41 -13.18
CA SER A 61 -13.39 -15.15 -12.81
C SER A 61 -12.70 -14.61 -11.59
N MET A 62 -13.22 -13.51 -11.05
CA MET A 62 -12.88 -12.91 -9.76
C MET A 62 -13.09 -13.94 -8.72
N ASP A 63 -14.30 -14.43 -8.80
CA ASP A 63 -14.75 -15.54 -8.06
C ASP A 63 -13.93 -16.79 -8.41
N GLN A 64 -13.53 -17.04 -9.66
CA GLN A 64 -12.71 -18.22 -10.00
C GLN A 64 -11.29 -18.22 -9.36
N PHE A 65 -10.52 -17.14 -9.49
CA PHE A 65 -9.19 -17.04 -8.87
C PHE A 65 -9.30 -17.01 -7.34
N LEU A 66 -10.25 -16.23 -6.80
CA LEU A 66 -10.45 -16.09 -5.35
C LEU A 66 -11.26 -17.25 -4.75
N SER A 67 -11.74 -18.19 -5.56
CA SER A 67 -12.47 -19.37 -5.09
C SER A 67 -11.59 -20.19 -4.14
N GLY A 68 -12.09 -20.42 -2.92
CA GLY A 68 -11.34 -21.12 -1.87
C GLY A 68 -10.40 -20.24 -1.05
N ILE A 69 -10.13 -19.01 -1.50
CA ILE A 69 -9.43 -17.95 -0.74
C ILE A 69 -10.48 -17.21 0.10
N LEU A 70 -11.50 -16.64 -0.54
CA LEU A 70 -12.57 -15.90 0.14
C LEU A 70 -13.70 -16.82 0.63
N PRO A 71 -14.37 -16.48 1.75
CA PRO A 71 -15.64 -17.13 2.14
C PRO A 71 -16.68 -17.03 1.02
N GLN A 72 -17.57 -18.02 0.87
CA GLN A 72 -18.61 -18.01 -0.17
C GLN A 72 -19.57 -16.80 -0.07
N SER A 73 -19.76 -16.23 1.12
CA SER A 73 -20.55 -15.00 1.32
C SER A 73 -19.84 -13.72 0.83
N SER A 74 -18.63 -13.84 0.28
CA SER A 74 -17.74 -12.75 -0.11
C SER A 74 -17.38 -12.82 -1.59
N GLU A 75 -18.19 -13.49 -2.41
CA GLU A 75 -18.06 -13.46 -3.87
C GLU A 75 -18.07 -12.01 -4.37
N VAL A 76 -17.08 -11.69 -5.18
CA VAL A 76 -16.83 -10.32 -5.62
C VAL A 76 -17.90 -9.91 -6.61
N SER A 77 -18.35 -10.81 -7.47
CA SER A 77 -19.43 -10.49 -8.41
C SER A 77 -20.70 -10.05 -7.67
N MET A 78 -21.04 -10.68 -6.55
CA MET A 78 -22.16 -10.28 -5.70
C MET A 78 -21.94 -8.88 -5.12
N LEU A 79 -20.77 -8.61 -4.53
CA LEU A 79 -20.44 -7.31 -3.95
C LEU A 79 -20.46 -6.18 -4.99
N VAL A 80 -19.89 -6.42 -6.18
CA VAL A 80 -19.88 -5.45 -7.28
C VAL A 80 -21.30 -5.17 -7.75
N ARG A 81 -22.12 -6.19 -7.98
CA ARG A 81 -23.54 -6.01 -8.37
C ARG A 81 -24.32 -5.25 -7.32
N MET A 82 -24.10 -5.54 -6.03
CA MET A 82 -24.75 -4.80 -4.93
C MET A 82 -24.35 -3.32 -4.92
N GLN A 83 -23.07 -2.99 -5.14
CA GLN A 83 -22.62 -1.60 -5.22
C GLN A 83 -23.20 -0.90 -6.45
N PHE A 84 -23.22 -1.54 -7.62
CA PHE A 84 -23.89 -1.00 -8.81
C PHE A 84 -25.38 -0.77 -8.57
N ALA A 85 -26.07 -1.72 -7.97
CA ALA A 85 -27.49 -1.58 -7.63
C ALA A 85 -27.73 -0.40 -6.69
N LYS A 86 -26.85 -0.21 -5.70
CA LYS A 86 -26.89 0.92 -4.78
C LYS A 86 -26.64 2.27 -5.49
N ILE A 87 -25.59 2.35 -6.31
CA ILE A 87 -25.21 3.58 -7.04
C ILE A 87 -26.29 3.97 -8.04
N LEU A 88 -26.77 3.00 -8.82
CA LEU A 88 -27.78 3.23 -9.85
C LEU A 88 -29.19 3.29 -9.28
N GLY A 89 -29.40 2.98 -8.00
CA GLY A 89 -30.71 2.97 -7.36
C GLY A 89 -31.64 1.88 -7.91
N SER A 90 -31.12 0.77 -8.43
CA SER A 90 -31.95 -0.32 -8.97
C SER A 90 -31.34 -1.68 -8.71
N ALA A 91 -32.06 -2.55 -8.00
CA ALA A 91 -31.63 -3.92 -7.72
C ALA A 91 -31.51 -4.78 -8.99
N GLU A 92 -32.41 -4.59 -9.96
CA GLU A 92 -32.49 -5.40 -11.18
C GLU A 92 -31.57 -4.90 -12.31
N LEU A 93 -31.00 -3.69 -12.17
CA LEU A 93 -30.12 -3.07 -13.18
C LEU A 93 -30.71 -3.04 -14.60
N ASN A 94 -32.04 -2.89 -14.72
CA ASN A 94 -32.74 -2.86 -16.00
C ASN A 94 -32.13 -1.84 -16.98
N GLY A 95 -31.95 -2.25 -18.24
CA GLY A 95 -31.38 -1.40 -19.29
C GLY A 95 -29.84 -1.28 -19.26
N VAL A 96 -29.16 -1.75 -18.21
CA VAL A 96 -27.69 -1.78 -18.13
C VAL A 96 -27.13 -3.00 -18.87
N ASN A 97 -26.11 -2.81 -19.69
CA ASN A 97 -25.39 -3.88 -20.36
C ASN A 97 -24.18 -4.33 -19.53
N MET A 98 -24.37 -5.27 -18.62
CA MET A 98 -23.30 -5.80 -17.77
C MET A 98 -22.20 -6.55 -18.55
N GLY A 99 -22.47 -7.00 -19.78
CA GLY A 99 -21.46 -7.55 -20.69
C GLY A 99 -20.68 -6.49 -21.49
N GLY A 100 -21.01 -5.21 -21.31
CA GLY A 100 -20.34 -4.08 -21.98
C GLY A 100 -19.06 -3.62 -21.29
N ASN A 101 -18.40 -2.64 -21.92
CA ASN A 101 -17.18 -2.02 -21.38
C ASN A 101 -17.57 -0.82 -20.51
N PHE A 102 -17.08 -0.76 -19.29
CA PHE A 102 -17.31 0.34 -18.36
C PHE A 102 -16.07 1.22 -18.27
N ALA A 103 -16.27 2.51 -18.00
CA ALA A 103 -15.17 3.39 -17.61
C ALA A 103 -15.58 4.32 -16.47
N ILE A 104 -14.67 4.53 -15.53
CA ILE A 104 -14.70 5.62 -14.56
C ILE A 104 -13.55 6.54 -14.90
N PHE A 105 -13.82 7.82 -15.06
CA PHE A 105 -12.78 8.79 -15.40
C PHE A 105 -13.02 10.09 -14.67
N GLY A 106 -11.95 10.86 -14.53
CA GLY A 106 -12.05 12.18 -13.95
C GLY A 106 -10.83 13.02 -14.26
N PRO A 107 -10.97 14.35 -14.20
CA PRO A 107 -12.20 15.07 -13.91
C PRO A 107 -13.08 15.24 -15.15
N ILE A 108 -14.34 15.61 -14.93
CA ILE A 108 -15.29 15.96 -16.00
C ILE A 108 -14.82 17.25 -16.70
N LEU A 109 -15.09 17.41 -18.00
CA LEU A 109 -14.62 18.60 -18.73
C LEU A 109 -15.13 19.90 -18.09
N ASN A 110 -14.24 20.90 -18.02
CA ASN A 110 -14.49 22.26 -17.49
C ASN A 110 -14.85 22.35 -16.00
N THR A 111 -14.64 21.29 -15.20
CA THR A 111 -14.78 21.39 -13.75
C THR A 111 -13.58 22.05 -13.08
N ASP A 112 -13.77 22.54 -11.85
CA ASP A 112 -12.65 22.79 -10.94
C ASP A 112 -11.92 21.46 -10.69
N LEU A 113 -10.70 21.38 -11.20
CA LEU A 113 -9.87 20.19 -11.11
C LEU A 113 -9.45 19.90 -9.66
N SER A 114 -9.66 20.85 -8.74
CA SER A 114 -9.41 20.69 -7.31
C SER A 114 -10.54 20.01 -6.54
N ASP A 115 -11.68 19.67 -7.14
CA ASP A 115 -12.73 18.93 -6.43
C ASP A 115 -12.68 17.43 -6.78
N PRO A 116 -12.39 16.54 -5.79
CA PRO A 116 -12.23 15.11 -6.03
C PRO A 116 -13.54 14.39 -6.38
N ASP A 117 -14.69 15.05 -6.18
CA ASP A 117 -16.01 14.49 -6.48
C ASP A 117 -16.38 14.68 -7.97
N ASN A 118 -15.53 15.33 -8.77
CA ASN A 118 -15.73 15.58 -10.20
C ASN A 118 -15.41 14.38 -11.09
N ILE A 119 -15.93 13.21 -10.73
CA ILE A 119 -15.76 11.97 -11.48
C ILE A 119 -17.00 11.67 -12.33
N ALA A 120 -16.80 11.00 -13.45
CA ALA A 120 -17.86 10.47 -14.29
C ALA A 120 -17.71 8.97 -14.51
N ILE A 121 -18.85 8.32 -14.69
CA ILE A 121 -18.96 6.90 -15.02
C ILE A 121 -19.68 6.78 -16.36
N LEU A 122 -19.09 6.04 -17.30
CA LEU A 122 -19.73 5.58 -18.52
C LEU A 122 -20.27 4.17 -18.28
N VAL A 123 -21.59 4.07 -18.11
CA VAL A 123 -22.30 2.81 -17.95
C VAL A 123 -22.88 2.40 -19.31
N PRO A 124 -22.45 1.27 -19.91
CA PRO A 124 -23.02 0.80 -21.16
C PRO A 124 -24.49 0.43 -20.95
N VAL A 125 -25.35 0.90 -21.83
CA VAL A 125 -26.80 0.63 -21.77
C VAL A 125 -27.26 -0.08 -23.05
N THR A 126 -28.21 -1.01 -22.90
CA THR A 126 -28.86 -1.66 -24.05
C THR A 126 -29.89 -0.72 -24.70
N ASP A 127 -30.63 -0.01 -23.85
CA ASP A 127 -31.58 1.04 -24.22
C ASP A 127 -31.63 2.07 -23.08
N TYR A 128 -31.27 3.33 -23.39
CA TYR A 128 -31.25 4.41 -22.41
C TYR A 128 -32.65 4.75 -21.88
N ASN A 129 -33.69 4.67 -22.71
CA ASN A 129 -35.05 4.93 -22.28
C ASN A 129 -35.54 3.84 -21.33
N GLN A 130 -35.15 2.57 -21.56
CA GLN A 130 -35.43 1.49 -20.60
C GLN A 130 -34.64 1.64 -19.30
N PHE A 131 -33.39 2.11 -19.37
CA PHE A 131 -32.60 2.43 -18.17
C PHE A 131 -33.29 3.49 -17.30
N VAL A 132 -33.80 4.58 -17.91
CA VAL A 132 -34.50 5.65 -17.19
C VAL A 132 -35.88 5.18 -16.71
N SER A 133 -36.70 4.60 -17.58
CA SER A 133 -38.09 4.23 -17.24
C SER A 133 -38.22 2.95 -16.39
N GLY A 134 -37.26 2.04 -16.51
CA GLY A 134 -37.20 0.79 -15.77
C GLY A 134 -36.56 0.90 -14.38
N ASN A 135 -36.17 2.12 -13.98
CA ASN A 135 -35.56 2.42 -12.70
C ASN A 135 -36.43 3.41 -11.91
N PRO A 136 -37.10 2.98 -10.83
CA PRO A 136 -38.01 3.85 -10.07
C PRO A 136 -37.32 5.03 -9.39
N ASN A 137 -36.00 4.94 -9.21
CA ASN A 137 -35.18 5.95 -8.57
C ASN A 137 -34.58 6.96 -9.57
N VAL A 138 -34.89 6.83 -10.86
CA VAL A 138 -34.48 7.79 -11.89
C VAL A 138 -35.65 8.71 -12.24
N GLY A 139 -35.47 10.00 -11.97
CA GLY A 139 -36.43 11.04 -12.36
C GLY A 139 -36.49 11.24 -13.87
N GLN A 140 -37.58 11.83 -14.36
CA GLN A 140 -37.67 12.22 -15.78
C GLN A 140 -36.60 13.25 -16.15
N PRO A 141 -36.12 13.25 -17.40
CA PRO A 141 -35.15 14.24 -17.84
C PRO A 141 -35.72 15.66 -17.76
N ASP A 142 -34.88 16.60 -17.34
CA ASP A 142 -35.19 18.03 -17.35
C ASP A 142 -35.13 18.63 -18.77
N GLU A 143 -35.34 19.95 -18.89
CA GLU A 143 -35.27 20.67 -20.19
C GLU A 143 -33.89 20.57 -20.87
N LYS A 144 -32.85 20.21 -20.12
CA LYS A 144 -31.48 20.02 -20.63
C LYS A 144 -31.17 18.55 -20.96
N GLY A 145 -32.12 17.64 -20.75
CA GLY A 145 -31.95 16.20 -21.00
C GLY A 145 -31.20 15.47 -19.88
N ILE A 146 -31.10 16.04 -18.68
CA ILE A 146 -30.49 15.38 -17.51
C ILE A 146 -31.59 14.76 -16.65
N SER A 147 -31.44 13.48 -16.34
CA SER A 147 -32.23 12.78 -15.32
C SER A 147 -31.46 12.74 -13.99
N LYS A 148 -32.17 12.59 -12.87
CA LYS A 148 -31.56 12.48 -11.53
C LYS A 148 -31.80 11.10 -10.95
N ILE A 149 -30.74 10.45 -10.48
CA ILE A 149 -30.82 9.20 -9.72
C ILE A 149 -30.85 9.57 -8.23
N ILE A 150 -31.93 9.20 -7.54
CA ILE A 150 -32.12 9.45 -6.11
C ILE A 150 -32.32 8.10 -5.44
N SER A 151 -31.29 7.64 -4.72
CA SER A 151 -31.31 6.37 -3.99
C SER A 151 -30.98 6.58 -2.52
N ASP A 152 -31.60 5.80 -1.64
CA ASP A 152 -31.43 5.92 -0.19
C ASP A 152 -29.96 5.76 0.23
N GLY A 153 -29.44 6.73 0.98
CA GLY A 153 -28.07 6.72 1.50
C GLY A 153 -26.96 6.92 0.46
N VAL A 154 -27.29 7.43 -0.75
CA VAL A 154 -26.33 7.81 -1.80
C VAL A 154 -26.56 9.28 -2.17
N HIS A 155 -25.48 10.02 -2.42
CA HIS A 155 -25.59 11.39 -2.95
C HIS A 155 -26.30 11.36 -4.30
N PRO A 156 -27.26 12.26 -4.57
CA PRO A 156 -27.96 12.26 -5.84
C PRO A 156 -26.99 12.32 -7.03
N LEU A 157 -27.28 11.54 -8.07
CA LEU A 157 -26.46 11.49 -9.27
C LEU A 157 -27.22 12.11 -10.43
N LEU A 158 -26.47 12.71 -11.35
CA LEU A 158 -26.95 13.21 -12.63
C LEU A 158 -26.65 12.19 -13.70
N VAL A 159 -27.59 11.94 -14.61
CA VAL A 159 -27.39 11.02 -15.73
C VAL A 159 -27.93 11.60 -17.04
N THR A 160 -27.14 11.44 -18.10
CA THR A 160 -27.52 11.83 -19.45
C THR A 160 -27.03 10.79 -20.46
N GLN A 161 -27.67 10.72 -21.64
CA GLN A 161 -27.30 9.76 -22.67
C GLN A 161 -26.13 10.29 -23.50
N VAL A 162 -25.14 9.43 -23.73
CA VAL A 162 -24.02 9.70 -24.63
C VAL A 162 -23.76 8.46 -25.48
N LYS A 163 -24.12 8.52 -26.76
CA LYS A 163 -24.10 7.35 -27.67
C LYS A 163 -24.80 6.13 -27.03
N GLY A 164 -24.09 5.01 -26.87
CA GLY A 164 -24.57 3.78 -26.22
C GLY A 164 -24.36 3.72 -24.71
N TYR A 165 -24.09 4.85 -24.06
CA TYR A 165 -23.76 4.92 -22.64
C TYR A 165 -24.70 5.86 -21.88
N ALA A 166 -24.93 5.55 -20.62
CA ALA A 166 -25.37 6.50 -19.61
C ALA A 166 -24.11 7.12 -18.97
N LEU A 167 -23.96 8.44 -19.14
CA LEU A 167 -22.90 9.22 -18.51
C LEU A 167 -23.43 9.72 -17.15
N ILE A 168 -22.81 9.28 -16.06
CA ILE A 168 -23.26 9.50 -14.69
C ILE A 168 -22.22 10.30 -13.92
N SER A 169 -22.65 11.29 -13.12
CA SER A 169 -21.78 12.09 -12.25
C SER A 169 -22.50 12.49 -10.96
N PRO A 170 -21.78 12.79 -9.85
CA PRO A 170 -22.39 13.41 -8.67
C PRO A 170 -23.13 14.72 -8.97
N GLN A 171 -24.17 15.00 -8.19
CA GLN A 171 -24.90 16.26 -8.25
C GLN A 171 -23.99 17.46 -7.92
N GLY A 172 -24.16 18.56 -8.67
CA GLY A 172 -23.31 19.75 -8.58
C GLY A 172 -22.57 20.06 -9.88
N ASN A 173 -22.51 19.09 -10.79
CA ASN A 173 -21.80 19.14 -12.07
C ASN A 173 -22.72 19.24 -13.30
N ASP A 174 -23.90 19.83 -13.15
CA ASP A 174 -24.94 19.82 -14.19
C ASP A 174 -24.46 20.41 -15.52
N ASN A 175 -23.72 21.53 -15.49
CA ASN A 175 -23.25 22.18 -16.72
C ASN A 175 -22.08 21.43 -17.36
N GLU A 176 -21.17 20.92 -16.53
CA GLU A 176 -19.95 20.20 -16.92
C GLU A 176 -20.31 18.83 -17.51
N LEU A 177 -21.32 18.16 -16.94
CA LEU A 177 -21.89 16.94 -17.48
C LEU A 177 -22.50 17.17 -18.86
N ILE A 178 -23.26 18.25 -19.06
CA ILE A 178 -23.83 18.60 -20.38
C ILE A 178 -22.74 18.91 -21.39
N VAL A 179 -21.74 19.72 -21.00
CA VAL A 179 -20.64 20.06 -21.89
C VAL A 179 -19.88 18.81 -22.31
N THR A 180 -19.62 17.91 -21.36
CA THR A 180 -18.98 16.62 -21.64
C THR A 180 -19.83 15.76 -22.57
N ALA A 181 -21.12 15.57 -22.24
CA ALA A 181 -22.05 14.80 -23.06
C ALA A 181 -22.17 15.33 -24.50
N LYS A 182 -22.26 16.66 -24.64
CA LYS A 182 -22.32 17.34 -25.94
C LYS A 182 -21.02 17.20 -26.71
N SER A 183 -19.87 17.42 -26.06
CA SER A 183 -18.55 17.29 -26.69
C SER A 183 -18.34 15.89 -27.26
N ILE A 184 -18.73 14.86 -26.50
CA ILE A 184 -18.66 13.47 -26.93
C ILE A 184 -19.65 13.19 -28.08
N SER A 185 -20.90 13.65 -27.95
CA SER A 185 -21.96 13.35 -28.91
C SER A 185 -21.75 14.03 -30.26
N GLU A 186 -21.16 15.22 -30.27
CA GLU A 186 -20.84 15.97 -31.49
C GLU A 186 -19.52 15.54 -32.14
N GLY A 187 -18.76 14.63 -31.51
CA GLY A 187 -17.43 14.21 -31.98
C GLY A 187 -16.38 15.33 -31.89
N ASN A 188 -16.64 16.34 -31.06
CA ASN A 188 -15.78 17.50 -30.86
C ASN A 188 -14.70 17.27 -29.77
N SER A 189 -14.78 16.16 -29.04
CA SER A 189 -13.77 15.75 -28.05
C SER A 189 -12.64 14.95 -28.69
N THR A 190 -11.39 15.32 -28.40
CA THR A 190 -10.27 14.41 -28.61
C THR A 190 -10.35 13.27 -27.60
N GLY A 191 -10.44 12.04 -28.08
CA GLY A 191 -10.54 10.85 -27.24
C GLY A 191 -9.22 10.50 -26.54
N LEU A 192 -9.28 9.80 -25.41
CA LEU A 192 -8.13 9.26 -24.69
C LEU A 192 -7.22 8.43 -25.60
N GLU A 193 -7.79 7.74 -26.61
CA GLU A 193 -7.04 7.01 -27.64
C GLU A 193 -5.92 7.87 -28.27
N SER A 194 -6.09 9.19 -28.41
CA SER A 194 -5.09 10.05 -29.06
C SER A 194 -3.84 10.31 -28.23
N VAL A 195 -3.89 10.10 -26.91
CA VAL A 195 -2.76 10.37 -25.99
C VAL A 195 -2.01 9.09 -25.59
N LEU A 196 -2.65 7.93 -25.76
CA LEU A 196 -2.06 6.61 -25.56
C LEU A 196 -1.14 6.25 -26.73
N ASP A 197 -0.10 5.47 -26.46
CA ASP A 197 0.62 4.79 -27.53
C ASP A 197 -0.18 3.58 -28.05
N ALA A 198 0.19 3.06 -29.22
CA ALA A 198 -0.54 1.97 -29.86
C ALA A 198 -0.54 0.67 -29.03
N ALA A 199 0.50 0.41 -28.22
CA ALA A 199 0.56 -0.78 -27.38
C ALA A 199 -0.34 -0.62 -26.15
N GLU A 200 -0.29 0.53 -25.48
CA GLU A 200 -1.12 0.87 -24.32
C GLU A 200 -2.61 0.94 -24.70
N ALA A 201 -2.95 1.49 -25.87
CA ALA A 201 -4.33 1.44 -26.37
C ALA A 201 -4.80 0.00 -26.61
N GLN A 202 -3.94 -0.89 -27.12
CA GLN A 202 -4.28 -2.30 -27.29
C GLN A 202 -4.42 -3.04 -25.95
N GLU A 203 -3.59 -2.73 -24.96
CA GLU A 203 -3.74 -3.23 -23.59
C GLU A 203 -5.09 -2.78 -23.02
N ALA A 204 -5.43 -1.50 -23.10
CA ALA A 204 -6.69 -0.95 -22.62
C ALA A 204 -7.93 -1.63 -23.24
N ILE A 205 -7.86 -2.04 -24.50
CA ILE A 205 -8.96 -2.69 -25.23
C ILE A 205 -9.07 -4.18 -24.88
N LYS A 206 -7.93 -4.85 -24.64
CA LYS A 206 -7.87 -6.31 -24.49
C LYS A 206 -7.94 -6.78 -23.05
N GLU A 207 -7.28 -6.06 -22.14
CA GLU A 207 -7.15 -6.48 -20.76
C GLU A 207 -8.46 -6.23 -20.02
N PRO A 208 -9.03 -7.23 -19.33
CA PRO A 208 -10.32 -7.03 -18.69
C PRO A 208 -10.33 -5.94 -17.62
N LEU A 209 -9.21 -5.66 -16.95
CA LEU A 209 -9.03 -4.43 -16.19
C LEU A 209 -7.80 -3.63 -16.61
N TRP A 210 -8.03 -2.35 -16.88
CA TRP A 210 -6.98 -1.39 -17.23
C TRP A 210 -7.19 -0.08 -16.48
N MET A 211 -6.16 0.37 -15.78
CA MET A 211 -6.12 1.64 -15.07
C MET A 211 -5.04 2.52 -15.67
N TYR A 212 -5.34 3.81 -15.79
CA TYR A 212 -4.46 4.80 -16.41
C TYR A 212 -4.47 6.09 -15.60
N GLY A 213 -3.29 6.70 -15.45
CA GLY A 213 -3.08 8.02 -14.86
C GLY A 213 -2.25 8.90 -15.79
N ASN A 214 -2.79 10.08 -16.14
CA ASN A 214 -2.11 11.08 -16.95
C ASN A 214 -1.28 12.01 -16.06
N ILE A 215 -0.05 11.62 -15.75
CA ILE A 215 0.80 12.36 -14.80
C ILE A 215 1.16 13.76 -15.32
N GLN A 216 1.32 13.94 -16.63
CA GLN A 216 1.51 15.27 -17.22
C GLN A 216 0.36 16.21 -16.90
N GLN A 217 -0.89 15.74 -17.07
CA GLN A 217 -2.05 16.55 -16.78
C GLN A 217 -2.23 16.76 -15.27
N VAL A 218 -1.94 15.75 -14.43
CA VAL A 218 -1.93 15.90 -12.97
C VAL A 218 -0.93 16.96 -12.54
N SER A 219 0.29 16.93 -13.08
CA SER A 219 1.35 17.91 -12.78
C SER A 219 0.96 19.32 -13.23
N LYS A 220 0.40 19.48 -14.44
CA LYS A 220 -0.10 20.78 -14.92
C LYS A 220 -1.22 21.34 -14.04
N THR A 221 -2.10 20.46 -13.56
CA THR A 221 -3.29 20.81 -12.80
C THR A 221 -2.99 21.16 -11.35
N PHE A 222 -2.26 20.27 -10.67
CA PHE A 222 -2.02 20.34 -9.24
C PHE A 222 -0.61 20.81 -8.90
N GLY A 223 0.30 20.91 -9.86
CA GLY A 223 1.68 21.33 -9.66
C GLY A 223 1.81 22.58 -8.80
N PRO A 224 1.12 23.70 -9.11
CA PRO A 224 1.19 24.91 -8.29
C PRO A 224 0.75 24.71 -6.83
N LEU A 225 -0.31 23.93 -6.61
CA LEU A 225 -0.82 23.60 -5.28
C LEU A 225 0.18 22.72 -4.51
N LEU A 226 0.70 21.68 -5.17
CA LEU A 226 1.69 20.77 -4.62
C LEU A 226 2.96 21.53 -4.25
N SER A 227 3.52 22.32 -5.18
CA SER A 227 4.68 23.17 -4.93
C SER A 227 4.44 24.12 -3.75
N GLY A 228 3.26 24.76 -3.67
CA GLY A 228 2.91 25.61 -2.53
C GLY A 228 2.89 24.86 -1.18
N GLN A 229 2.31 23.65 -1.15
CA GLN A 229 2.29 22.81 0.05
C GLN A 229 3.68 22.29 0.43
N LEU A 230 4.50 21.95 -0.56
CA LEU A 230 5.87 21.50 -0.38
C LEU A 230 6.74 22.64 0.18
N GLU A 231 6.58 23.88 -0.32
CA GLU A 231 7.25 25.07 0.23
C GLU A 231 6.80 25.38 1.67
N GLN A 232 5.51 25.26 1.99
CA GLN A 232 5.03 25.41 3.37
C GLN A 232 5.65 24.34 4.29
N MET A 233 5.75 23.09 3.82
CA MET A 233 6.37 22.01 4.57
C MET A 233 7.87 22.29 4.80
N LYS A 234 8.59 22.80 3.79
CA LYS A 234 9.98 23.24 3.93
C LYS A 234 10.12 24.32 5.01
N GLN A 235 9.26 25.34 5.01
CA GLN A 235 9.28 26.42 6.00
C GLN A 235 8.99 25.93 7.42
N MET A 236 7.99 25.06 7.59
CA MET A 236 7.67 24.47 8.89
C MET A 236 8.84 23.66 9.45
N MET A 237 9.52 22.86 8.61
CA MET A 237 10.64 22.04 9.04
C MET A 237 11.89 22.87 9.38
N LYS A 238 12.16 23.98 8.65
CA LYS A 238 13.22 24.93 9.00
C LYS A 238 13.01 25.54 10.40
N GLY A 239 11.74 25.75 10.80
CA GLY A 239 11.42 26.18 12.16
C GLY A 239 11.70 25.11 13.21
N ILE A 240 11.39 23.84 12.90
CA ILE A 240 11.59 22.70 13.82
C ILE A 240 13.09 22.38 14.02
N GLU A 241 13.93 22.49 12.98
CA GLU A 241 15.38 22.30 13.13
C GLU A 241 16.05 23.35 14.04
N SER A 242 15.47 24.54 14.17
CA SER A 242 15.99 25.60 15.05
C SER A 242 15.69 25.35 16.54
N GLU A 243 14.78 24.43 16.86
CA GLU A 243 14.53 23.94 18.21
C GLU A 243 15.29 22.60 18.37
N GLU A 244 16.40 22.61 19.12
CA GLU A 244 17.38 21.51 19.34
C GLU A 244 16.85 20.16 19.86
N GLN A 245 15.57 19.83 19.75
CA GLN A 245 14.91 18.73 20.47
C GLN A 245 14.67 17.43 19.69
N MET A 246 15.10 17.26 18.44
CA MET A 246 14.95 15.96 17.75
C MET A 246 16.19 15.54 16.95
N SER A 247 16.96 14.60 17.51
CA SER A 247 18.14 13.97 16.90
C SER A 247 17.81 12.80 15.95
N MET A 248 16.54 12.51 15.66
CA MET A 248 16.10 11.31 14.91
C MET A 248 15.00 11.64 13.88
N GLY A 249 15.08 12.80 13.22
CA GLY A 249 14.20 13.19 12.12
C GLY A 249 14.97 13.42 10.81
N PRO A 250 14.32 13.29 9.64
CA PRO A 250 14.95 13.65 8.36
C PRO A 250 15.32 15.14 8.37
N SER A 251 16.58 15.47 8.07
CA SER A 251 17.06 16.85 7.93
C SER A 251 16.29 17.60 6.84
N VAL A 252 16.22 18.93 6.93
CA VAL A 252 15.63 19.79 5.89
C VAL A 252 16.24 19.49 4.52
N LYS A 253 17.55 19.22 4.45
CA LYS A 253 18.24 18.82 3.23
C LYS A 253 17.71 17.48 2.66
N SER A 254 17.48 16.47 3.50
CA SER A 254 16.91 15.19 3.05
C SER A 254 15.48 15.36 2.51
N ILE A 255 14.68 16.22 3.14
CA ILE A 255 13.32 16.56 2.67
C ILE A 255 13.37 17.31 1.35
N GLU A 256 14.27 18.28 1.19
CA GLU A 256 14.48 19.00 -0.09
C GLU A 256 14.81 18.01 -1.23
N THR A 257 15.61 16.98 -0.96
CA THR A 257 15.91 15.94 -1.96
C THR A 257 14.71 15.05 -2.28
N TYR A 258 13.93 14.61 -1.27
CA TYR A 258 12.68 13.89 -1.53
C TYR A 258 11.70 14.71 -2.38
N ILE A 259 11.59 16.00 -2.10
CA ILE A 259 10.77 16.94 -2.87
C ILE A 259 11.29 17.03 -4.30
N SER A 260 12.60 17.20 -4.50
CA SER A 260 13.19 17.26 -5.84
C SER A 260 12.96 15.98 -6.64
N ILE A 261 13.10 14.80 -6.02
CA ILE A 261 12.80 13.52 -6.68
C ILE A 261 11.32 13.45 -7.06
N LEU A 262 10.42 13.83 -6.16
CA LEU A 262 8.99 13.86 -6.44
C LEU A 262 8.66 14.83 -7.59
N GLU A 263 9.25 16.02 -7.60
CA GLU A 263 9.10 17.00 -8.68
C GLU A 263 9.61 16.47 -10.02
N THR A 264 10.78 15.82 -10.04
CA THR A 264 11.30 15.15 -11.24
C THR A 264 10.34 14.06 -11.71
N LEU A 265 9.86 13.19 -10.82
CA LEU A 265 8.89 12.15 -11.18
C LEU A 265 7.61 12.76 -11.74
N MET A 266 7.08 13.81 -11.12
CA MET A 266 5.86 14.48 -11.58
C MET A 266 6.03 15.20 -12.93
N ASN A 267 7.21 15.77 -13.19
CA ASN A 267 7.47 16.54 -14.41
C ASN A 267 7.93 15.69 -15.59
N GLU A 268 8.63 14.59 -15.33
CA GLU A 268 9.23 13.73 -16.36
C GLU A 268 8.42 12.46 -16.63
N THR A 269 7.39 12.16 -15.84
CA THR A 269 6.44 11.06 -16.13
C THR A 269 5.30 11.57 -17.02
N LYS A 270 5.12 10.92 -18.17
CA LYS A 270 3.97 11.13 -19.06
C LYS A 270 2.72 10.48 -18.49
N SER A 271 2.78 9.17 -18.23
CA SER A 271 1.65 8.39 -17.75
C SER A 271 2.08 7.19 -16.91
N LEU A 272 1.14 6.71 -16.10
CA LEU A 272 1.20 5.42 -15.41
C LEU A 272 0.02 4.57 -15.87
N SER A 273 0.22 3.27 -16.00
CA SER A 273 -0.88 2.32 -16.17
C SER A 273 -0.68 1.04 -15.39
N LEU A 274 -1.80 0.42 -15.02
CA LEU A 274 -1.84 -0.88 -14.34
C LEU A 274 -2.89 -1.74 -15.04
N THR A 275 -2.45 -2.88 -15.57
CA THR A 275 -3.35 -3.93 -16.02
C THR A 275 -3.42 -5.00 -14.95
N VAL A 276 -4.60 -5.61 -14.82
CA VAL A 276 -4.78 -6.75 -13.94
C VAL A 276 -5.42 -7.82 -14.79
N ARG A 277 -4.69 -8.91 -15.07
CA ARG A 277 -5.12 -10.08 -15.85
C ARG A 277 -5.24 -11.40 -15.06
N PRO A 278 -6.33 -11.57 -14.37
CA PRO A 278 -6.57 -12.76 -13.57
C PRO A 278 -7.02 -14.05 -14.29
N ARG A 279 -6.67 -15.20 -13.74
CA ARG A 279 -6.96 -16.53 -14.29
C ARG A 279 -7.22 -17.51 -13.13
N PRO A 280 -7.83 -18.68 -13.37
CA PRO A 280 -8.19 -19.61 -12.30
C PRO A 280 -7.06 -19.97 -11.32
N ASN A 281 -5.80 -19.98 -11.78
CA ASN A 281 -4.63 -20.39 -10.99
C ASN A 281 -3.60 -19.28 -10.75
N VAL A 282 -3.75 -18.11 -11.38
CA VAL A 282 -2.75 -17.02 -11.32
C VAL A 282 -3.41 -15.68 -11.62
N CYS A 283 -2.98 -14.62 -10.94
CA CYS A 283 -3.32 -13.25 -11.30
C CYS A 283 -2.09 -12.52 -11.83
N ASN A 284 -2.13 -12.08 -13.08
CA ASN A 284 -1.05 -11.31 -13.68
C ASN A 284 -1.32 -9.82 -13.52
N LEU A 285 -0.27 -9.05 -13.30
CA LEU A 285 -0.33 -7.59 -13.17
C LEU A 285 0.74 -7.01 -14.09
N THR A 286 0.43 -6.00 -14.89
CA THR A 286 1.44 -5.24 -15.63
C THR A 286 1.38 -3.80 -15.19
N PHE A 287 2.44 -3.34 -14.52
CA PHE A 287 2.63 -1.93 -14.19
C PHE A 287 3.51 -1.27 -15.26
N SER A 288 3.07 -0.14 -15.78
CA SER A 288 3.78 0.60 -16.83
C SER A 288 4.00 2.05 -16.43
N VAL A 289 5.21 2.56 -16.69
CA VAL A 289 5.56 3.97 -16.54
C VAL A 289 6.10 4.46 -17.88
N SER A 290 5.49 5.51 -18.42
CA SER A 290 5.94 6.16 -19.65
C SER A 290 6.51 7.52 -19.31
N ALA A 291 7.72 7.81 -19.77
CA ALA A 291 8.40 9.08 -19.58
C ALA A 291 8.04 10.10 -20.67
N VAL A 292 8.18 11.38 -20.34
CA VAL A 292 8.09 12.48 -21.30
C VAL A 292 9.31 12.44 -22.23
N SER A 293 9.09 12.44 -23.54
CA SER A 293 10.17 12.33 -24.52
C SER A 293 11.22 13.43 -24.36
N GLY A 294 12.51 13.07 -24.43
CA GLY A 294 13.64 14.00 -24.30
C GLY A 294 14.06 14.35 -22.88
N THR A 295 13.37 13.82 -21.85
CA THR A 295 13.75 13.99 -20.44
C THR A 295 14.86 13.05 -20.00
N GLU A 296 15.43 13.29 -18.81
CA GLU A 296 16.40 12.38 -18.20
C GLU A 296 15.77 11.01 -17.94
N MET A 297 14.53 10.97 -17.46
CA MET A 297 13.76 9.74 -17.30
C MET A 297 13.59 8.97 -18.61
N ALA A 298 13.30 9.64 -19.73
CA ALA A 298 13.22 8.97 -21.03
C ALA A 298 14.56 8.35 -21.45
N ASN A 299 15.68 8.99 -21.14
CA ASN A 299 17.02 8.44 -21.39
C ASN A 299 17.34 7.26 -20.46
N MET A 300 16.90 7.33 -19.21
CA MET A 300 17.02 6.24 -18.24
C MET A 300 16.22 5.00 -18.67
N LEU A 301 15.04 5.21 -19.28
CA LEU A 301 14.16 4.16 -19.79
C LEU A 301 14.42 3.83 -21.28
N ALA A 302 15.57 4.22 -21.81
CA ALA A 302 15.96 3.87 -23.17
C ALA A 302 16.34 2.39 -23.26
N ALA A 303 16.06 1.78 -24.42
CA ALA A 303 16.46 0.40 -24.66
C ALA A 303 17.99 0.30 -24.71
N ASP A 304 18.54 -0.75 -24.09
CA ASP A 304 19.94 -1.10 -24.29
C ASP A 304 20.06 -2.06 -25.47
N THR A 305 20.51 -1.55 -26.61
CA THR A 305 20.69 -2.32 -27.85
C THR A 305 21.97 -3.15 -27.86
N SER A 306 22.82 -3.04 -26.83
CA SER A 306 24.12 -3.71 -26.75
C SER A 306 24.09 -5.08 -26.04
N ILE A 307 22.95 -5.47 -25.47
CA ILE A 307 22.83 -6.63 -24.57
C ILE A 307 22.32 -7.89 -25.28
N VAL A 308 22.96 -9.03 -24.96
CA VAL A 308 22.46 -10.38 -25.25
C VAL A 308 21.16 -10.61 -24.47
N LYS A 309 20.06 -10.84 -25.18
CA LYS A 309 18.69 -10.91 -24.62
C LYS A 309 18.43 -12.07 -23.66
N GLU A 310 19.27 -13.10 -23.64
CA GLU A 310 19.06 -14.28 -22.79
C GLU A 310 20.10 -14.28 -21.67
N ASN A 311 19.65 -14.12 -20.42
CA ASN A 311 20.54 -14.17 -19.27
C ASN A 311 21.00 -15.61 -19.03
N ARG A 312 22.19 -15.94 -19.52
CA ARG A 312 22.82 -17.26 -19.35
C ARG A 312 23.09 -17.65 -17.89
N LEU A 313 22.98 -16.72 -16.94
CA LEU A 313 23.19 -16.99 -15.53
C LEU A 313 21.93 -17.47 -14.80
N LEU A 314 20.77 -17.53 -15.47
CA LEU A 314 19.53 -18.06 -14.88
C LEU A 314 19.67 -19.47 -14.30
N GLY A 315 20.58 -20.28 -14.85
CA GLY A 315 20.86 -21.63 -14.35
C GLY A 315 21.43 -21.66 -12.92
N TYR A 316 22.07 -20.58 -12.47
CA TYR A 316 22.68 -20.48 -11.13
C TYR A 316 21.70 -20.05 -10.04
N LEU A 317 20.46 -19.71 -10.39
CA LEU A 317 19.42 -19.49 -9.41
C LEU A 317 19.06 -20.82 -8.73
N GLU A 318 18.73 -20.76 -7.45
CA GLU A 318 18.54 -21.95 -6.62
C GLU A 318 17.12 -22.01 -6.04
N ASP A 319 16.63 -23.24 -5.86
CA ASP A 319 15.39 -23.53 -5.15
C ASP A 319 15.53 -23.20 -3.65
N GLY A 320 14.43 -22.92 -2.96
CA GLY A 320 14.47 -22.59 -1.52
C GLY A 320 14.84 -21.14 -1.21
N ALA A 321 15.24 -20.33 -2.20
CA ALA A 321 15.55 -18.92 -2.01
C ALA A 321 14.30 -18.10 -1.65
N MET A 322 14.44 -17.16 -0.71
CA MET A 322 13.41 -16.15 -0.46
C MET A 322 13.26 -15.21 -1.65
N MET A 323 14.37 -14.91 -2.33
CA MET A 323 14.39 -14.11 -3.53
C MET A 323 15.42 -14.67 -4.51
N ASN A 324 14.99 -14.87 -5.75
CA ASN A 324 15.89 -15.06 -6.89
C ASN A 324 15.79 -13.82 -7.78
N PHE A 325 16.90 -13.40 -8.35
CA PHE A 325 16.93 -12.30 -9.29
C PHE A 325 17.99 -12.54 -10.35
N ALA A 326 17.68 -12.21 -11.59
CA ALA A 326 18.62 -12.21 -12.69
C ALA A 326 18.31 -11.04 -13.62
N GLY A 327 19.34 -10.37 -14.11
CA GLY A 327 19.16 -9.25 -15.04
C GLY A 327 20.48 -8.83 -15.68
N ASN A 328 20.44 -7.71 -16.38
CA ASN A 328 21.65 -7.10 -16.94
C ASN A 328 21.93 -5.73 -16.31
N MET A 329 23.02 -5.64 -15.55
CA MET A 329 23.36 -4.47 -14.72
C MET A 329 24.03 -3.33 -15.49
N ASN A 330 24.46 -3.52 -16.74
CA ASN A 330 25.12 -2.46 -17.53
C ASN A 330 24.14 -1.60 -18.35
N ALA A 331 22.83 -1.81 -18.18
CA ALA A 331 21.81 -1.03 -18.88
C ALA A 331 21.75 0.43 -18.38
N PRO A 332 21.33 1.40 -19.23
CA PRO A 332 21.17 2.81 -18.85
C PRO A 332 20.33 3.00 -17.59
N LEU A 333 19.29 2.18 -17.42
CA LEU A 333 18.42 2.16 -16.24
C LEU A 333 19.21 2.00 -14.94
N TRP A 334 20.02 0.95 -14.82
CA TRP A 334 20.78 0.64 -13.60
C TRP A 334 21.85 1.68 -13.34
N LYS A 335 22.53 2.17 -14.38
CA LYS A 335 23.52 3.23 -14.24
C LYS A 335 22.91 4.49 -13.63
N GLN A 336 21.78 4.95 -14.16
CA GLN A 336 21.11 6.14 -13.66
C GLN A 336 20.52 5.94 -12.26
N LEU A 337 19.91 4.77 -11.99
CA LEU A 337 19.42 4.43 -10.64
C LEU A 337 20.54 4.49 -9.61
N ASN A 338 21.70 3.89 -9.89
CA ASN A 338 22.82 3.89 -8.95
C ASN A 338 23.36 5.32 -8.74
N LEU A 339 23.51 6.12 -9.79
CA LEU A 339 23.95 7.51 -9.65
C LEU A 339 22.98 8.37 -8.83
N LYS A 340 21.67 8.25 -9.08
CA LYS A 340 20.64 8.96 -8.29
C LYS A 340 20.57 8.48 -6.85
N SER A 341 20.87 7.20 -6.58
CA SER A 341 20.93 6.68 -5.21
C SER A 341 22.07 7.32 -4.39
N ILE A 342 23.20 7.65 -5.03
CA ILE A 342 24.29 8.40 -4.40
C ILE A 342 23.84 9.83 -4.05
N ASP A 343 23.09 10.47 -4.94
CA ASP A 343 22.55 11.82 -4.66
C ASP A 343 21.60 11.80 -3.45
N LEU A 344 20.77 10.76 -3.33
CA LEU A 344 19.91 10.56 -2.16
C LEU A 344 20.72 10.31 -0.89
N LEU A 345 21.73 9.42 -0.94
CA LEU A 345 22.62 9.15 0.20
C LEU A 345 23.34 10.42 0.66
N THR A 346 23.81 11.22 -0.29
CA THR A 346 24.48 12.51 -0.04
C THR A 346 23.56 13.49 0.68
N ALA A 347 22.29 13.55 0.27
CA ALA A 347 21.30 14.40 0.91
C ALA A 347 21.07 14.02 2.37
N PHE A 348 21.05 12.72 2.65
CA PHE A 348 20.98 12.18 4.01
C PHE A 348 22.23 12.45 4.83
N ALA A 349 23.40 12.31 4.21
CA ALA A 349 24.68 12.51 4.89
C ALA A 349 24.98 13.97 5.26
N GLY A 350 24.28 14.94 4.67
CA GLY A 350 24.42 16.34 5.06
C GLY A 350 25.81 16.87 4.75
N GLU A 351 26.52 17.34 5.78
CA GLU A 351 27.92 17.81 5.70
C GLU A 351 28.93 16.70 5.98
N ALA A 352 28.49 15.49 6.37
CA ALA A 352 29.38 14.36 6.64
C ALA A 352 30.09 13.85 5.37
N MET A 353 29.55 14.13 4.18
CA MET A 353 30.16 13.79 2.90
C MET A 353 30.64 15.04 2.16
N THR A 354 31.91 15.04 1.76
CA THR A 354 32.50 16.12 0.96
C THR A 354 32.14 15.99 -0.53
N ALA A 355 32.27 17.08 -1.30
CA ALA A 355 32.13 17.05 -2.75
C ALA A 355 33.09 16.05 -3.43
N GLU A 356 34.27 15.85 -2.84
CA GLU A 356 35.26 14.88 -3.29
C GLU A 356 34.79 13.44 -3.04
N ASP A 357 34.25 13.14 -1.84
CA ASP A 357 33.68 11.83 -1.51
C ASP A 357 32.55 11.44 -2.49
N ILE A 358 31.66 12.40 -2.79
CA ILE A 358 30.55 12.19 -3.73
C ILE A 358 31.06 11.89 -5.13
N THR A 359 32.04 12.64 -5.61
CA THR A 359 32.64 12.45 -6.93
C THR A 359 33.35 11.11 -7.01
N LYS A 360 34.06 10.71 -5.94
CA LYS A 360 34.72 9.41 -5.84
C LYS A 360 33.71 8.27 -5.87
N MET A 361 32.61 8.34 -5.10
CA MET A 361 31.53 7.34 -5.14
C MET A 361 30.92 7.18 -6.55
N LYS A 362 30.60 8.29 -7.23
CA LYS A 362 30.02 8.24 -8.58
C LYS A 362 30.98 7.65 -9.60
N THR A 363 32.26 7.98 -9.49
CA THR A 363 33.33 7.41 -10.33
C THR A 363 33.44 5.91 -10.09
N MET A 364 33.53 5.49 -8.82
CA MET A 364 33.64 4.10 -8.42
C MET A 364 32.46 3.24 -8.92
N VAL A 365 31.21 3.73 -8.78
CA VAL A 365 30.03 3.05 -9.34
C VAL A 365 30.09 2.96 -10.86
N THR A 366 30.50 4.04 -11.53
CA THR A 366 30.65 4.04 -13.00
C THR A 366 31.72 3.05 -13.44
N ASP A 367 32.83 2.99 -12.73
CA ASP A 367 33.95 2.10 -13.00
C ASP A 367 33.58 0.64 -12.72
N MET A 368 32.87 0.37 -11.62
CA MET A 368 32.29 -0.93 -11.30
C MET A 368 31.43 -1.42 -12.46
N LEU A 369 30.40 -0.65 -12.84
CA LEU A 369 29.48 -1.02 -13.92
C LEU A 369 30.22 -1.24 -15.25
N SER A 370 31.20 -0.38 -15.54
CA SER A 370 32.00 -0.51 -16.76
C SER A 370 32.90 -1.74 -16.79
N SER A 371 33.22 -2.34 -15.64
CA SER A 371 34.00 -3.59 -15.54
C SER A 371 33.14 -4.85 -15.74
N LEU A 372 31.80 -4.71 -15.71
CA LEU A 372 30.87 -5.82 -15.84
C LEU A 372 30.55 -6.15 -17.31
N GLY A 373 30.36 -7.44 -17.58
CA GLY A 373 29.86 -7.95 -18.86
C GLY A 373 28.35 -7.82 -19.04
N GLY A 374 27.62 -7.54 -17.94
CA GLY A 374 26.19 -7.25 -17.96
C GLY A 374 25.37 -8.26 -17.16
N PRO A 375 25.33 -9.54 -17.56
CA PRO A 375 24.54 -10.56 -16.86
C PRO A 375 24.91 -10.69 -15.38
N VAL A 376 23.88 -10.76 -14.56
CA VAL A 376 23.97 -11.04 -13.14
C VAL A 376 22.86 -11.99 -12.71
N ALA A 377 23.12 -12.81 -11.69
CA ALA A 377 22.11 -13.60 -11.01
C ALA A 377 22.45 -13.76 -9.53
N PHE A 378 21.42 -13.77 -8.68
CA PHE A 378 21.58 -14.02 -7.26
C PHE A 378 20.40 -14.74 -6.62
N SER A 379 20.71 -15.50 -5.57
CA SER A 379 19.75 -16.19 -4.71
C SER A 379 19.99 -15.75 -3.27
N PHE A 380 18.95 -15.25 -2.61
CA PHE A 380 18.96 -14.83 -1.21
C PHE A 380 18.12 -15.78 -0.36
N PHE A 381 18.72 -16.32 0.69
CA PHE A 381 18.16 -17.36 1.55
C PHE A 381 18.10 -16.90 3.00
N ILE A 382 17.24 -17.55 3.76
CA ILE A 382 17.16 -17.39 5.21
C ILE A 382 18.00 -18.49 5.83
N ASP A 383 18.86 -18.10 6.76
CA ASP A 383 19.63 -19.03 7.57
C ASP A 383 19.58 -18.54 9.01
N ALA A 384 18.45 -18.80 9.68
CA ALA A 384 18.18 -18.29 11.03
C ALA A 384 19.18 -18.79 12.09
N ASN A 385 20.00 -19.79 11.76
CA ASN A 385 21.01 -20.35 12.65
C ASN A 385 22.41 -19.77 12.42
N SER A 386 22.62 -19.00 11.34
CA SER A 386 23.88 -18.33 11.06
C SER A 386 23.86 -16.87 11.53
N LYS A 387 25.06 -16.28 11.60
CA LYS A 387 25.28 -14.85 11.75
C LYS A 387 26.12 -14.40 10.55
N PRO A 388 25.55 -13.69 9.57
CA PRO A 388 24.21 -13.08 9.60
C PRO A 388 23.10 -14.12 9.40
N PRO A 389 21.83 -13.82 9.76
CA PRO A 389 20.71 -14.79 9.70
C PRO A 389 20.18 -15.05 8.27
N PHE A 390 21.06 -14.93 7.28
CA PHE A 390 20.77 -15.09 5.87
C PHE A 390 22.01 -15.64 5.15
N ALA A 391 21.76 -16.28 4.03
CA ALA A 391 22.82 -16.66 3.09
C ALA A 391 22.55 -16.03 1.72
N PHE A 392 23.62 -15.70 1.00
CA PHE A 392 23.53 -15.05 -0.30
C PHE A 392 24.52 -15.67 -1.27
N LYS A 393 24.04 -16.01 -2.46
CA LYS A 393 24.87 -16.45 -3.58
C LYS A 393 24.68 -15.49 -4.73
N TYR A 394 25.79 -14.97 -5.24
CA TYR A 394 25.78 -13.98 -6.31
C TYR A 394 26.77 -14.40 -7.38
N ILE A 395 26.37 -14.30 -8.64
CA ILE A 395 27.23 -14.54 -9.78
C ILE A 395 27.04 -13.43 -10.80
N LEU A 396 28.14 -12.90 -11.32
CA LEU A 396 28.11 -11.81 -12.27
C LEU A 396 29.21 -11.97 -13.32
N GLU A 397 28.94 -11.49 -14.52
CA GLU A 397 29.94 -11.49 -15.59
C GLU A 397 30.89 -10.31 -15.45
N VAL A 398 32.20 -10.58 -15.47
CA VAL A 398 33.26 -9.59 -15.40
C VAL A 398 34.03 -9.61 -16.71
N LYS A 399 34.09 -8.48 -17.40
CA LYS A 399 34.88 -8.32 -18.65
C LYS A 399 36.25 -7.69 -18.42
N ASP A 400 36.43 -7.00 -17.29
CA ASP A 400 37.70 -6.39 -16.87
C ASP A 400 37.94 -6.69 -15.38
N ALA A 401 38.63 -7.80 -15.12
CA ALA A 401 38.86 -8.29 -13.77
C ALA A 401 39.81 -7.39 -12.96
N ASP A 402 40.80 -6.77 -13.62
CA ASP A 402 41.74 -5.87 -12.95
C ASP A 402 41.01 -4.60 -12.49
N LYS A 403 40.19 -4.01 -13.36
CA LYS A 403 39.36 -2.86 -13.00
C LYS A 403 38.36 -3.20 -11.89
N PHE A 404 37.70 -4.35 -11.99
CA PHE A 404 36.79 -4.83 -10.95
C PHE A 404 37.48 -4.96 -9.59
N ASN A 405 38.67 -5.55 -9.57
CA ASN A 405 39.43 -5.74 -8.35
C ASN A 405 39.93 -4.42 -7.76
N ASN A 406 40.40 -3.48 -8.58
CA ASN A 406 40.81 -2.15 -8.13
C ASN A 406 39.63 -1.41 -7.48
N VAL A 407 38.44 -1.49 -8.07
CA VAL A 407 37.23 -0.86 -7.51
C VAL A 407 36.86 -1.45 -6.15
N LEU A 408 37.00 -2.77 -5.93
CA LEU A 408 36.78 -3.38 -4.63
C LEU A 408 37.77 -2.90 -3.56
N GLU A 409 39.01 -2.63 -3.95
CA GLU A 409 40.04 -2.09 -3.05
C GLU A 409 39.76 -0.62 -2.70
N GLU A 410 39.40 0.20 -3.69
CA GLU A 410 38.98 1.58 -3.47
C GLU A 410 37.74 1.68 -2.58
N ALA A 411 36.76 0.78 -2.77
CA ALA A 411 35.58 0.69 -1.91
C ALA A 411 35.95 0.36 -0.46
N SER A 412 36.93 -0.52 -0.26
CA SER A 412 37.45 -0.86 1.08
C SER A 412 38.05 0.35 1.78
N GLU A 413 38.82 1.16 1.07
CA GLU A 413 39.38 2.40 1.63
C GLU A 413 38.26 3.36 2.05
N MET A 414 37.29 3.62 1.16
CA MET A 414 36.20 4.57 1.42
C MET A 414 35.28 4.17 2.58
N MET A 415 35.05 2.88 2.78
CA MET A 415 34.21 2.38 3.88
C MET A 415 34.92 2.44 5.23
N ASN A 416 36.26 2.41 5.25
CA ASN A 416 37.05 2.45 6.48
C ASN A 416 37.46 3.87 6.89
N VAL A 417 37.67 4.76 5.91
CA VAL A 417 38.13 6.14 6.14
C VAL A 417 37.38 7.13 5.24
N GLY A 418 37.06 8.31 5.77
CA GLY A 418 36.41 9.40 5.03
C GLY A 418 34.93 9.58 5.36
N GLY A 419 34.24 10.40 4.54
CA GLY A 419 32.90 10.89 4.87
C GLY A 419 31.80 9.83 5.03
N ILE A 420 31.97 8.65 4.41
CA ILE A 420 31.02 7.53 4.58
C ILE A 420 31.13 6.92 5.98
N ALA A 421 32.35 6.67 6.45
CA ALA A 421 32.58 6.14 7.80
C ALA A 421 32.09 7.13 8.87
N ASP A 422 32.36 8.42 8.68
CA ASP A 422 31.89 9.48 9.58
C ASP A 422 30.36 9.60 9.55
N PHE A 423 29.73 9.45 8.38
CA PHE A 423 28.28 9.41 8.26
C PHE A 423 27.67 8.25 9.06
N TYR A 424 28.14 7.01 8.89
CA TYR A 424 27.61 5.88 9.67
C TYR A 424 27.87 6.05 11.17
N LYS A 425 29.03 6.60 11.55
CA LYS A 425 29.36 6.89 12.94
C LYS A 425 28.40 7.92 13.54
N SER A 426 28.00 8.92 12.77
CA SER A 426 26.98 9.89 13.19
C SER A 426 25.60 9.24 13.43
N LEU A 427 25.31 8.11 12.75
CA LEU A 427 24.11 7.30 12.97
C LEU A 427 24.27 6.27 14.11
N GLY A 428 25.39 6.29 14.83
CA GLY A 428 25.67 5.37 15.92
C GLY A 428 26.19 3.98 15.48
N LEU A 429 26.72 3.89 14.26
CA LEU A 429 27.25 2.66 13.66
C LEU A 429 28.72 2.80 13.29
N GLU A 430 29.55 1.85 13.70
CA GLU A 430 30.92 1.71 13.18
C GLU A 430 30.92 0.62 12.12
N MET A 431 31.22 1.02 10.89
CA MET A 431 31.32 0.13 9.74
C MET A 431 32.79 -0.11 9.41
N GLY A 432 33.10 -1.29 8.87
CA GLY A 432 34.41 -1.58 8.34
C GLY A 432 34.33 -2.56 7.19
N PHE A 433 35.30 -2.48 6.29
CA PHE A 433 35.34 -3.33 5.11
C PHE A 433 36.80 -3.70 4.83
N THR A 434 37.16 -4.96 4.98
CA THR A 434 38.54 -5.42 4.74
C THR A 434 38.57 -6.48 3.66
N VAL A 435 39.31 -6.23 2.59
CA VAL A 435 39.57 -7.22 1.52
C VAL A 435 40.89 -7.93 1.79
N LYS A 436 40.87 -9.27 1.77
CA LYS A 436 42.05 -10.13 1.82
C LYS A 436 42.12 -10.98 0.55
N ARG A 437 43.15 -10.75 -0.25
CA ARG A 437 43.36 -11.46 -1.52
C ARG A 437 44.06 -12.80 -1.31
N GLY A 438 43.69 -13.79 -2.09
CA GLY A 438 44.37 -15.09 -2.18
C GLY A 438 44.52 -15.79 -0.84
N ILE A 439 43.48 -15.76 -0.01
CA ILE A 439 43.49 -16.40 1.30
C ILE A 439 43.46 -17.93 1.20
N ASP A 440 42.96 -18.46 0.08
CA ASP A 440 42.89 -19.87 -0.23
C ASP A 440 42.89 -20.08 -1.76
N SER A 441 42.98 -21.33 -2.20
CA SER A 441 42.80 -21.71 -3.59
C SER A 441 42.06 -23.03 -3.73
N TYR A 442 41.13 -23.09 -4.69
CA TYR A 442 40.39 -24.31 -4.99
C TYR A 442 40.44 -24.61 -6.48
N ARG A 443 40.91 -25.81 -6.84
CA ARG A 443 41.11 -26.24 -8.23
C ARG A 443 41.88 -25.23 -9.08
N GLY A 444 42.85 -24.53 -8.49
CA GLY A 444 43.66 -23.51 -9.18
C GLY A 444 42.97 -22.16 -9.37
N VAL A 445 41.83 -21.92 -8.73
CA VAL A 445 41.18 -20.60 -8.64
C VAL A 445 41.52 -19.99 -7.29
N SER A 446 42.01 -18.74 -7.29
CA SER A 446 42.28 -17.97 -6.07
C SER A 446 40.96 -17.55 -5.44
N ILE A 447 40.86 -17.71 -4.11
CA ILE A 447 39.70 -17.28 -3.33
C ILE A 447 40.13 -16.10 -2.46
N ASP A 448 39.35 -15.04 -2.53
CA ASP A 448 39.49 -13.85 -1.70
C ASP A 448 38.43 -13.90 -0.59
N SER A 449 38.72 -13.26 0.54
CA SER A 449 37.77 -13.04 1.63
C SER A 449 37.58 -11.56 1.87
N VAL A 450 36.34 -11.17 2.11
CA VAL A 450 35.98 -9.83 2.52
C VAL A 450 35.27 -9.90 3.85
N LYS A 451 35.77 -9.15 4.83
CA LYS A 451 35.12 -8.99 6.14
C LYS A 451 34.40 -7.65 6.17
N PHE A 452 33.08 -7.72 6.37
CA PHE A 452 32.25 -6.57 6.68
C PHE A 452 32.09 -6.48 8.19
N VAL A 453 32.52 -5.39 8.80
CA VAL A 453 32.34 -5.10 10.23
C VAL A 453 31.15 -4.18 10.38
N MET A 454 30.26 -4.49 11.31
CA MET A 454 29.16 -3.63 11.69
C MET A 454 28.98 -3.71 13.21
N ARG A 455 29.22 -2.60 13.90
CA ARG A 455 29.09 -2.47 15.35
C ARG A 455 28.28 -1.24 15.69
N SER A 456 27.67 -1.23 16.87
CA SER A 456 27.17 0.03 17.42
C SER A 456 28.28 0.81 18.12
N THR A 457 28.21 2.14 18.06
CA THR A 457 29.04 3.03 18.88
C THR A 457 28.68 2.95 20.37
N ASP A 458 27.49 2.43 20.71
CA ASP A 458 27.08 2.09 22.08
C ASP A 458 26.61 0.62 22.14
N PRO A 459 27.53 -0.34 22.38
CA PRO A 459 27.20 -1.77 22.46
C PRO A 459 26.19 -2.11 23.56
N ASN A 460 26.03 -1.26 24.57
CA ASN A 460 25.08 -1.49 25.66
C ASN A 460 23.67 -0.99 25.34
N SER A 461 23.51 -0.19 24.28
CA SER A 461 22.19 0.23 23.80
C SER A 461 21.39 -0.98 23.31
N PRO A 462 20.05 -0.94 23.35
CA PRO A 462 19.22 -1.98 22.74
C PRO A 462 19.57 -2.24 21.27
N GLN A 463 19.94 -1.18 20.53
CA GLN A 463 20.39 -1.26 19.15
C GLN A 463 21.75 -1.95 19.00
N GLY A 464 22.70 -1.68 19.91
CA GLY A 464 24.02 -2.32 19.93
C GLY A 464 23.94 -3.81 20.23
N GLN A 465 23.20 -4.18 21.27
CA GLN A 465 22.93 -5.59 21.60
C GLN A 465 22.25 -6.32 20.44
N MET A 466 21.39 -5.62 19.69
CA MET A 466 20.71 -6.16 18.51
C MET A 466 21.67 -6.43 17.34
N ILE A 467 22.55 -5.48 17.04
CA ILE A 467 23.55 -5.62 15.98
C ILE A 467 24.48 -6.79 16.31
N ASP A 468 24.97 -6.85 17.55
CA ASP A 468 25.83 -7.94 18.02
C ASP A 468 25.10 -9.29 17.98
N ALA A 469 23.80 -9.34 18.32
CA ALA A 469 23.04 -10.59 18.27
C ALA A 469 22.90 -11.15 16.84
N LEU A 470 22.72 -10.28 15.84
CA LEU A 470 22.48 -10.67 14.44
C LEU A 470 23.79 -10.87 13.66
N TYR A 471 24.81 -10.08 13.96
CA TYR A 471 26.01 -10.00 13.13
C TYR A 471 27.30 -10.28 13.92
N ASP A 472 27.26 -10.47 15.24
CA ASP A 472 28.46 -10.47 16.10
C ASP A 472 29.36 -9.27 15.77
N ASP A 473 30.57 -9.52 15.27
CA ASP A 473 31.55 -8.51 14.87
C ASP A 473 31.43 -8.11 13.38
N GLY A 474 30.26 -8.37 12.79
CA GLY A 474 30.05 -8.40 11.36
C GLY A 474 30.30 -9.79 10.76
N PHE A 475 30.35 -9.88 9.43
CA PHE A 475 30.36 -11.15 8.72
C PHE A 475 31.39 -11.19 7.59
N GLU A 476 31.80 -12.41 7.26
CA GLU A 476 32.71 -12.66 6.14
C GLU A 476 31.92 -13.16 4.92
N TYR A 477 32.45 -12.82 3.74
CA TYR A 477 32.03 -13.41 2.49
C TYR A 477 33.24 -13.74 1.63
N LYS A 478 33.11 -14.80 0.82
CA LYS A 478 34.17 -15.27 -0.08
C LYS A 478 33.81 -14.92 -1.52
N LEU A 479 34.82 -14.53 -2.29
CA LEU A 479 34.67 -14.25 -3.71
C LEU A 479 35.79 -14.88 -4.53
N ALA A 480 35.49 -15.25 -5.77
CA ALA A 480 36.46 -15.81 -6.71
C ALA A 480 36.12 -15.36 -8.13
N ILE A 481 37.13 -15.19 -8.98
CA ILE A 481 36.95 -14.98 -10.42
C ILE A 481 37.38 -16.25 -11.15
N VAL A 482 36.44 -16.85 -11.89
CA VAL A 482 36.63 -18.10 -12.63
C VAL A 482 35.99 -17.96 -14.01
N ASP A 483 36.78 -18.16 -15.06
CA ASP A 483 36.33 -18.12 -16.47
C ASP A 483 35.51 -16.88 -16.86
N GLY A 484 35.87 -15.71 -16.32
CA GLY A 484 35.19 -14.43 -16.57
C GLY A 484 33.91 -14.21 -15.75
N LEU A 485 33.60 -15.11 -14.80
CA LEU A 485 32.50 -14.96 -13.85
C LEU A 485 33.08 -14.70 -12.45
N CYS A 486 32.56 -13.68 -11.78
CA CYS A 486 32.82 -13.48 -10.36
C CYS A 486 31.69 -14.09 -9.55
N VAL A 487 32.05 -14.97 -8.63
CA VAL A 487 31.14 -15.72 -7.75
C VAL A 487 31.33 -15.27 -6.30
N PHE A 488 30.24 -15.12 -5.56
CA PHE A 488 30.22 -14.71 -4.15
C PHE A 488 29.38 -15.67 -3.32
N ALA A 489 29.82 -15.92 -2.09
CA ALA A 489 29.05 -16.59 -1.07
C ALA A 489 29.11 -15.80 0.24
N VAL A 490 27.95 -15.55 0.85
CA VAL A 490 27.77 -14.91 2.17
C VAL A 490 26.94 -15.85 3.03
N GLY A 491 27.28 -15.98 4.32
CA GLY A 491 26.53 -16.82 5.27
C GLY A 491 26.63 -18.32 4.99
N GLY A 492 26.10 -19.12 5.91
CA GLY A 492 26.21 -20.59 5.87
C GLY A 492 27.66 -21.11 5.86
N ASP A 493 27.87 -22.28 5.25
CA ASP A 493 29.21 -22.85 5.00
C ASP A 493 29.84 -22.17 3.76
N LEU A 494 30.60 -21.10 4.02
CA LEU A 494 31.25 -20.29 2.99
C LEU A 494 32.19 -21.10 2.09
N ASP A 495 32.92 -22.06 2.64
CA ASP A 495 33.88 -22.89 1.88
C ASP A 495 33.15 -23.85 0.95
N SER A 496 32.15 -24.57 1.48
CA SER A 496 31.34 -25.44 0.64
C SER A 496 30.59 -24.64 -0.43
N ALA A 497 30.08 -23.45 -0.10
CA ALA A 497 29.32 -22.62 -1.03
C ALA A 497 30.20 -22.08 -2.18
N ILE A 498 31.37 -21.52 -1.87
CA ILE A 498 32.27 -20.98 -2.90
C ILE A 498 32.88 -22.09 -3.76
N HIS A 499 33.23 -23.24 -3.19
CA HIS A 499 33.73 -24.40 -3.94
C HIS A 499 32.68 -24.94 -4.91
N LYS A 500 31.41 -25.01 -4.47
CA LYS A 500 30.30 -25.42 -5.33
C LYS A 500 30.14 -24.48 -6.52
N LEU A 501 30.16 -23.17 -6.30
CA LEU A 501 30.06 -22.17 -7.38
C LEU A 501 31.23 -22.28 -8.36
N ILE A 502 32.47 -22.45 -7.87
CA ILE A 502 33.65 -22.65 -8.72
C ILE A 502 33.50 -23.92 -9.56
N ASP A 503 33.01 -25.02 -8.97
CA ASP A 503 32.79 -26.28 -9.67
C ASP A 503 31.71 -26.17 -10.75
N GLU A 504 30.62 -25.46 -10.46
CA GLU A 504 29.55 -25.20 -11.44
C GLU A 504 30.07 -24.38 -12.62
N VAL A 505 30.82 -23.30 -12.37
CA VAL A 505 31.40 -22.50 -13.46
C VAL A 505 32.35 -23.34 -14.32
N LYS A 506 33.27 -24.08 -13.69
CA LYS A 506 34.22 -24.94 -14.43
C LYS A 506 33.55 -26.08 -15.21
N ALA A 507 32.38 -26.51 -14.78
CA ALA A 507 31.58 -27.50 -15.50
C ALA A 507 30.81 -26.91 -16.70
N GLY A 508 30.93 -25.60 -16.96
CA GLY A 508 30.18 -24.88 -18.01
C GLY A 508 28.83 -24.32 -17.54
N GLY A 509 28.62 -24.25 -16.22
CA GLY A 509 27.38 -23.80 -15.59
C GLY A 509 26.34 -24.90 -15.35
N PRO A 510 25.28 -24.60 -14.57
CA PRO A 510 24.21 -25.54 -14.31
C PRO A 510 23.48 -25.95 -15.59
N ARG A 511 23.24 -27.26 -15.75
CA ARG A 511 22.57 -27.81 -16.96
C ARG A 511 21.08 -27.51 -17.03
N GLN A 512 20.47 -27.19 -15.91
CA GLN A 512 19.04 -26.93 -15.79
C GLN A 512 18.83 -25.80 -14.79
N MET A 513 17.81 -24.99 -15.04
CA MET A 513 17.31 -23.99 -14.11
C MET A 513 16.66 -24.66 -12.90
N ALA A 514 16.75 -24.03 -11.74
CA ALA A 514 15.98 -24.33 -10.53
C ALA A 514 14.50 -24.63 -10.86
N ALA A 515 13.93 -25.66 -10.22
CA ALA A 515 12.59 -26.13 -10.51
C ALA A 515 11.52 -25.09 -10.15
N GLU A 516 11.72 -24.38 -9.03
CA GLU A 516 10.84 -23.29 -8.58
C GLU A 516 10.85 -22.13 -9.56
N MET A 517 12.04 -21.68 -10.02
CA MET A 517 12.17 -20.61 -11.00
C MET A 517 11.52 -21.01 -12.33
N LYS A 518 11.77 -22.23 -12.79
CA LYS A 518 11.17 -22.78 -14.02
C LYS A 518 9.65 -22.80 -13.92
N ALA A 519 9.08 -23.29 -12.82
CA ALA A 519 7.64 -23.31 -12.58
C ALA A 519 7.06 -21.89 -12.55
N ALA A 520 7.73 -20.96 -11.85
CA ALA A 520 7.28 -19.59 -11.75
C ALA A 520 7.26 -18.88 -13.12
N LEU A 521 8.30 -19.05 -13.95
CA LEU A 521 8.34 -18.49 -15.30
C LEU A 521 7.23 -19.01 -16.24
N THR A 522 6.67 -20.21 -16.00
CA THR A 522 5.50 -20.68 -16.78
C THR A 522 4.25 -19.83 -16.55
N LEU A 523 4.18 -19.11 -15.43
CA LEU A 523 3.08 -18.23 -15.07
C LEU A 523 3.23 -16.82 -15.68
N LEU A 524 4.42 -16.49 -16.20
CA LEU A 524 4.76 -15.20 -16.79
C LEU A 524 5.50 -15.36 -18.14
N PRO A 525 4.80 -15.79 -19.22
CA PRO A 525 5.41 -15.94 -20.54
C PRO A 525 6.13 -14.68 -21.07
N GLU A 526 5.66 -13.50 -20.66
CA GLU A 526 6.18 -12.17 -20.99
C GLU A 526 7.62 -11.96 -20.49
N ALA A 527 8.09 -12.76 -19.53
CA ALA A 527 9.48 -12.73 -19.06
C ALA A 527 10.50 -13.06 -20.17
N GLY A 528 10.06 -13.69 -21.27
CA GLY A 528 10.85 -13.93 -22.47
C GLY A 528 11.29 -12.63 -23.14
N GLY A 529 12.51 -12.17 -22.84
CA GLY A 529 13.07 -10.92 -23.36
C GLY A 529 12.95 -9.72 -22.41
N ALA A 530 12.72 -9.97 -21.12
CA ALA A 530 12.84 -8.97 -20.06
C ALA A 530 14.32 -8.63 -19.77
N ASP A 531 14.56 -7.39 -19.34
CA ASP A 531 15.90 -6.91 -18.96
C ASP A 531 16.32 -7.42 -17.57
N PHE A 532 15.32 -7.70 -16.73
CA PHE A 532 15.50 -8.36 -15.45
C PHE A 532 14.25 -9.19 -15.09
N MET A 533 14.44 -10.20 -14.26
CA MET A 533 13.38 -11.07 -13.75
C MET A 533 13.78 -11.68 -12.43
N GLY A 534 12.81 -12.22 -11.70
CA GLY A 534 13.08 -12.87 -10.44
C GLY A 534 11.86 -13.53 -9.84
N THR A 535 12.09 -14.23 -8.73
CA THR A 535 11.03 -14.76 -7.89
C THR A 535 11.13 -14.19 -6.50
N TYR A 536 9.99 -14.07 -5.85
CA TYR A 536 9.87 -13.61 -4.47
C TYR A 536 8.93 -14.53 -3.70
N ASN A 537 9.35 -14.92 -2.49
CA ASN A 537 8.56 -15.77 -1.62
C ASN A 537 8.19 -15.03 -0.33
N PHE A 538 6.94 -14.60 -0.22
CA PHE A 538 6.47 -13.82 0.92
C PHE A 538 6.47 -14.63 2.22
N LEU A 539 6.17 -15.93 2.15
CA LEU A 539 6.16 -16.81 3.32
C LEU A 539 7.56 -16.97 3.91
N ARG A 540 8.58 -17.14 3.06
CA ARG A 540 9.97 -17.17 3.48
C ARG A 540 10.32 -15.82 4.13
N LEU A 541 10.04 -14.67 3.51
CA LEU A 541 10.30 -13.36 4.12
C LEU A 541 9.68 -13.24 5.51
N PHE A 542 8.43 -13.69 5.65
CA PHE A 542 7.73 -13.63 6.92
C PHE A 542 8.43 -14.47 8.02
N LYS A 543 8.99 -15.63 7.66
CA LYS A 543 9.86 -16.43 8.55
C LYS A 543 11.11 -15.66 8.98
N MET A 544 11.75 -14.92 8.07
CA MET A 544 12.90 -14.07 8.41
C MET A 544 12.50 -12.96 9.39
N ALA A 545 11.41 -12.25 9.11
CA ALA A 545 10.89 -11.21 9.99
C ALA A 545 10.53 -11.77 11.38
N GLY A 546 9.94 -12.97 11.43
CA GLY A 546 9.66 -13.68 12.67
C GLY A 546 10.92 -14.06 13.45
N ALA A 547 11.95 -14.59 12.77
CA ALA A 547 13.24 -14.93 13.40
C ALA A 547 13.93 -13.69 13.98
N MET A 548 13.93 -12.59 13.23
CA MET A 548 14.46 -11.30 13.70
C MET A 548 13.63 -10.79 14.89
N ALA A 549 12.30 -10.77 14.78
CA ALA A 549 11.40 -10.35 15.86
C ALA A 549 11.56 -11.15 17.17
N GLY A 550 11.76 -12.47 17.07
CA GLY A 550 12.05 -13.33 18.22
C GLY A 550 13.37 -13.02 18.92
N ALA A 551 14.36 -12.48 18.20
CA ALA A 551 15.57 -11.95 18.81
C ALA A 551 15.35 -10.62 19.55
N PHE A 552 14.26 -9.88 19.23
CA PHE A 552 13.96 -8.56 19.77
C PHE A 552 13.00 -8.57 20.98
N MET A 553 12.20 -9.63 21.15
CA MET A 553 11.22 -9.73 22.25
C MET A 553 11.40 -11.04 23.03
N PRO A 554 11.58 -11.00 24.37
CA PRO A 554 11.78 -12.19 25.20
C PRO A 554 10.52 -13.05 25.40
N VAL A 555 9.42 -12.72 24.72
CA VAL A 555 8.19 -13.50 24.72
C VAL A 555 8.20 -14.41 23.48
N PRO A 556 8.04 -15.74 23.63
CA PRO A 556 7.90 -16.63 22.48
C PRO A 556 6.70 -16.20 21.63
N MET A 557 6.97 -15.56 20.50
CA MET A 557 5.94 -15.27 19.53
C MET A 557 5.58 -16.57 18.82
N PRO A 558 4.29 -16.89 18.58
CA PRO A 558 3.87 -18.07 17.82
C PRO A 558 4.55 -18.19 16.44
N MET A 559 5.05 -17.07 15.92
CA MET A 559 5.61 -16.89 14.59
C MET A 559 7.00 -17.52 14.38
N THR A 560 7.78 -17.76 15.45
CA THR A 560 9.17 -18.25 15.32
C THR A 560 9.28 -19.76 15.12
N GLN A 561 8.17 -20.50 15.28
CA GLN A 561 8.12 -21.97 15.19
C GLN A 561 7.33 -22.49 13.99
N ILE A 562 6.79 -21.61 13.15
CA ILE A 562 5.97 -22.02 12.01
C ILE A 562 6.88 -22.30 10.81
N ASP A 563 7.16 -23.58 10.56
CA ASP A 563 7.80 -24.01 9.33
C ASP A 563 6.73 -24.25 8.27
N ILE A 564 6.47 -23.23 7.44
CA ILE A 564 5.41 -23.30 6.44
C ILE A 564 6.03 -23.81 5.13
N PRO A 565 5.72 -25.05 4.70
CA PRO A 565 6.14 -25.51 3.40
C PRO A 565 5.46 -24.66 2.33
N THR A 566 6.26 -24.08 1.45
CA THR A 566 5.80 -23.29 0.31
C THR A 566 6.32 -23.93 -0.97
N LYS A 567 5.43 -24.10 -1.95
CA LYS A 567 5.74 -24.70 -3.26
C LYS A 567 5.62 -23.69 -4.40
N SER A 568 5.22 -22.47 -4.07
CA SER A 568 4.87 -21.43 -5.03
C SER A 568 5.71 -20.18 -4.78
N ASN A 569 5.96 -19.42 -5.85
CA ASN A 569 6.64 -18.14 -5.79
C ASN A 569 5.91 -17.11 -6.64
N ILE A 570 5.89 -15.86 -6.17
CA ILE A 570 5.55 -14.73 -7.01
C ILE A 570 6.70 -14.55 -8.00
N VAL A 571 6.39 -14.40 -9.28
CA VAL A 571 7.40 -14.09 -10.31
C VAL A 571 7.19 -12.67 -10.80
N PHE A 572 8.29 -11.98 -11.09
CA PHE A 572 8.27 -10.69 -11.74
C PHE A 572 9.28 -10.63 -12.87
N ALA A 573 9.00 -9.81 -13.87
CA ALA A 573 9.90 -9.50 -14.97
C ALA A 573 9.71 -8.03 -15.36
N GLY A 574 10.78 -7.36 -15.75
CA GLY A 574 10.69 -5.96 -16.15
C GLY A 574 11.54 -5.65 -17.38
N LYS A 575 11.07 -4.66 -18.14
CA LYS A 575 11.67 -4.27 -19.41
C LYS A 575 11.56 -2.76 -19.60
N ALA A 576 12.67 -2.13 -19.95
CA ALA A 576 12.75 -0.73 -20.30
C ALA A 576 13.07 -0.56 -21.79
N SER A 577 12.22 0.16 -22.52
CA SER A 577 12.47 0.49 -23.91
C SER A 577 11.65 1.71 -24.34
N ASN A 578 12.20 2.51 -25.26
CA ASN A 578 11.52 3.65 -25.88
C ASN A 578 10.92 4.66 -24.87
N GLY A 579 11.59 4.87 -23.73
CA GLY A 579 11.10 5.78 -22.69
C GLY A 579 9.97 5.20 -21.84
N LYS A 580 9.68 3.89 -21.93
CA LYS A 580 8.68 3.18 -21.14
C LYS A 580 9.35 2.04 -20.38
N ILE A 581 8.97 1.83 -19.12
CA ILE A 581 9.28 0.62 -18.36
C ILE A 581 7.99 -0.13 -18.04
N THR A 582 7.99 -1.43 -18.28
CA THR A 582 6.93 -2.35 -17.88
C THR A 582 7.47 -3.29 -16.82
N MET A 583 6.64 -3.60 -15.82
CA MET A 583 6.89 -4.59 -14.79
C MET A 583 5.70 -5.54 -14.75
N ASP A 584 5.94 -6.75 -15.22
CA ASP A 584 4.98 -7.84 -15.25
C ASP A 584 5.18 -8.70 -14.01
N ILE A 585 4.08 -9.03 -13.32
CA ILE A 585 4.06 -9.81 -12.08
C ILE A 585 3.05 -10.93 -12.26
N ALA A 586 3.38 -12.15 -11.85
CA ALA A 586 2.40 -13.22 -11.71
C ALA A 586 2.29 -13.63 -10.24
N LEU A 587 1.08 -13.51 -9.71
CA LEU A 587 0.69 -13.92 -8.36
C LEU A 587 -0.06 -15.26 -8.43
N PRO A 588 0.58 -16.38 -8.10
CA PRO A 588 -0.07 -17.69 -8.13
C PRO A 588 -1.17 -17.78 -7.07
N LYS A 589 -2.30 -18.40 -7.40
CA LYS A 589 -3.38 -18.69 -6.45
C LYS A 589 -2.88 -19.54 -5.28
N GLU A 590 -2.02 -20.51 -5.56
CA GLU A 590 -1.39 -21.36 -4.54
C GLU A 590 -0.62 -20.52 -3.51
N HIS A 591 0.09 -19.47 -3.92
CA HIS A 591 0.84 -18.61 -3.00
C HIS A 591 -0.09 -17.84 -2.06
N LEU A 592 -1.21 -17.33 -2.58
CA LEU A 592 -2.23 -16.67 -1.76
C LEU A 592 -2.86 -17.63 -0.76
N MET A 593 -3.15 -18.87 -1.17
CA MET A 593 -3.68 -19.90 -0.26
C MET A 593 -2.69 -20.25 0.85
N GLU A 594 -1.40 -20.39 0.53
CA GLU A 594 -0.34 -20.60 1.50
C GLU A 594 -0.23 -19.42 2.49
N MET A 595 -0.30 -18.18 2.02
CA MET A 595 -0.33 -16.98 2.86
C MET A 595 -1.57 -16.94 3.77
N MET A 596 -2.74 -17.30 3.26
CA MET A 596 -3.95 -17.35 4.08
C MET A 596 -3.88 -18.43 5.16
N GLY A 597 -3.33 -19.61 4.82
CA GLY A 597 -3.06 -20.66 5.79
C GLY A 597 -2.15 -20.16 6.92
N MET A 598 -1.08 -19.42 6.57
CA MET A 598 -0.22 -18.76 7.54
C MET A 598 -0.99 -17.80 8.46
N PHE A 599 -1.79 -16.89 7.90
CA PHE A 599 -2.58 -15.95 8.69
C PHE A 599 -3.57 -16.66 9.63
N GLN A 600 -4.20 -17.74 9.19
CA GLN A 600 -5.10 -18.56 10.02
C GLN A 600 -4.37 -19.27 11.16
N MET A 601 -3.11 -19.68 10.97
CA MET A 601 -2.30 -20.28 12.05
C MET A 601 -1.88 -19.26 13.11
N ILE A 602 -1.56 -18.02 12.69
CA ILE A 602 -1.09 -16.95 13.58
C ILE A 602 -2.26 -16.27 14.31
N MET A 603 -3.38 -16.10 13.62
CA MET A 603 -4.64 -15.62 14.16
C MET A 603 -5.67 -16.74 14.05
N PRO A 604 -5.62 -17.79 14.89
CA PRO A 604 -6.72 -18.72 14.97
C PRO A 604 -7.93 -17.91 15.43
N GLU A 605 -8.88 -17.68 14.53
CA GLU A 605 -10.13 -17.01 14.88
C GLU A 605 -10.70 -17.69 16.14
N LYS A 606 -11.27 -16.88 17.03
CA LYS A 606 -12.33 -17.29 17.96
C LYS A 606 -13.54 -17.81 17.17
N ARG A 607 -13.37 -18.84 16.35
CA ARG A 607 -14.44 -19.62 15.69
C ARG A 607 -15.01 -20.62 16.67
N ALA A 608 -15.58 -20.08 17.74
CA ALA A 608 -16.59 -20.68 18.60
C ALA A 608 -16.89 -19.64 19.68
N MET A 609 -17.65 -18.59 19.35
CA MET A 609 -18.64 -18.21 20.35
C MET A 609 -19.71 -19.28 20.23
N PRO A 610 -19.88 -20.17 21.23
CA PRO A 610 -21.04 -21.04 21.24
C PRO A 610 -22.27 -20.14 21.17
N GLN A 611 -23.29 -20.60 20.45
CA GLN A 611 -24.65 -20.11 20.64
C GLN A 611 -24.83 -19.90 22.14
N GLN A 612 -25.04 -18.65 22.58
CA GLN A 612 -25.42 -18.40 23.96
C GLN A 612 -26.83 -18.96 24.10
N GLU A 613 -26.88 -20.26 24.37
CA GLU A 613 -27.95 -20.89 25.09
C GLU A 613 -28.23 -20.05 26.34
N THR A 614 -29.51 -19.75 26.44
CA THR A 614 -30.22 -19.23 27.59
C THR A 614 -29.62 -19.69 28.91
N ILE A 615 -28.96 -18.80 29.64
CA ILE A 615 -28.84 -18.93 31.09
C ILE A 615 -29.42 -17.66 31.71
N GLN A 616 -30.67 -17.81 32.16
CA GLN A 616 -31.28 -16.98 33.19
C GLN A 616 -30.29 -16.84 34.37
N GLN A 617 -29.98 -15.63 34.82
CA GLN A 617 -29.92 -15.31 36.25
C GLN A 617 -30.22 -13.81 36.46
N GLY A 618 -31.27 -13.56 37.25
CA GLY A 618 -31.47 -12.31 37.97
C GLY A 618 -30.49 -12.16 39.15
N PRO A 619 -30.72 -11.18 40.03
CA PRO A 619 -29.71 -10.33 40.64
C PRO A 619 -29.02 -10.99 41.85
N ILE A 620 -27.84 -10.49 42.23
CA ILE A 620 -27.47 -10.15 43.62
C ILE A 620 -26.06 -9.52 43.63
N PHE A 621 -25.97 -8.33 44.23
CA PHE A 621 -24.75 -7.68 44.67
C PHE A 621 -23.95 -8.59 45.61
N GLY A 622 -22.64 -8.69 45.38
CA GLY A 622 -21.70 -9.34 46.28
C GLY A 622 -20.39 -8.58 46.35
N VAL A 623 -20.29 -7.70 47.35
CA VAL A 623 -19.06 -7.07 47.81
C VAL A 623 -17.99 -8.13 48.10
N ILE A 624 -16.81 -8.00 47.50
CA ILE A 624 -15.56 -8.63 47.97
C ILE A 624 -14.48 -7.54 47.81
N ARG A 625 -14.21 -6.78 48.88
CA ARG A 625 -13.12 -7.00 49.86
C ARG A 625 -11.75 -7.07 49.18
N GLU A 626 -10.97 -6.00 49.43
CA GLU A 626 -9.52 -6.03 49.47
C GLU A 626 -9.06 -7.22 50.31
N ASP A 627 -8.39 -8.18 49.70
CA ASP A 627 -7.44 -9.05 50.39
C ASP A 627 -6.04 -8.67 49.87
N GLU A 628 -5.37 -7.86 50.68
CA GLU A 628 -3.92 -7.80 50.78
C GLU A 628 -3.39 -9.21 51.01
N ASP A 629 -2.67 -9.80 50.06
CA ASP A 629 -1.46 -10.61 50.31
C ASP A 629 -1.06 -11.39 49.05
N ARG A 630 -0.22 -10.75 48.22
CA ARG A 630 0.94 -11.29 47.48
C ARG A 630 1.32 -10.35 46.33
N MET A 631 1.82 -9.17 46.67
CA MET A 631 2.67 -8.39 45.76
C MET A 631 4.09 -8.95 45.80
N GLY A 632 4.65 -9.29 44.63
CA GLY A 632 6.09 -9.52 44.50
C GLY A 632 6.84 -8.21 44.74
N THR A 633 7.61 -8.13 45.82
CA THR A 633 8.45 -6.96 46.14
C THR A 633 9.68 -6.93 45.24
N VAL A 634 9.87 -5.84 44.49
CA VAL A 634 11.14 -5.52 43.85
C VAL A 634 11.96 -4.65 44.80
N THR A 635 13.14 -5.15 45.19
CA THR A 635 14.12 -4.42 45.99
C THR A 635 15.21 -3.83 45.10
N ASP A 636 15.70 -2.63 45.43
CA ASP A 636 16.87 -2.05 44.78
C ASP A 636 18.17 -2.83 45.11
N ARG A 637 19.29 -2.43 44.50
CA ARG A 637 20.62 -3.06 44.73
C ARG A 637 21.15 -2.88 46.17
N GLN A 638 20.49 -2.10 47.02
CA GLN A 638 20.81 -1.97 48.46
C GLN A 638 19.78 -2.65 49.37
N GLY A 639 18.75 -3.32 48.82
CA GLY A 639 17.78 -4.11 49.57
C GLY A 639 16.57 -3.35 50.08
N ASN A 640 16.28 -2.13 49.60
CA ASN A 640 15.09 -1.37 49.99
C ASN A 640 13.90 -1.70 49.08
N VAL A 641 12.71 -1.89 49.67
CA VAL A 641 11.46 -2.24 48.95
C VAL A 641 10.89 -0.99 48.29
N ILE A 642 10.69 -1.04 46.97
CA ILE A 642 10.13 0.06 46.19
C ILE A 642 8.62 -0.16 46.04
N TYR A 643 7.79 0.79 46.50
CA TYR A 643 6.33 0.79 46.25
C TYR A 643 6.01 1.50 44.92
N GLY A 644 4.96 1.05 44.24
CA GLY A 644 4.65 1.35 42.82
C GLY A 644 4.47 2.82 42.42
N SER A 645 4.61 3.79 43.33
CA SER A 645 4.60 5.22 43.00
C SER A 645 5.96 5.77 42.53
N ASP A 646 7.06 5.00 42.60
CA ASP A 646 8.42 5.45 42.23
C ASP A 646 8.95 4.90 40.88
N ILE A 647 8.10 4.28 40.05
CA ILE A 647 8.48 3.91 38.68
C ILE A 647 8.53 5.18 37.81
N ARG A 648 9.70 5.81 37.71
CA ARG A 648 9.94 6.85 36.69
C ARG A 648 10.03 6.18 35.32
N TYR A 649 8.93 6.19 34.58
CA TYR A 649 8.92 5.86 33.15
C TYR A 649 9.94 6.74 32.41
N SER A 650 10.67 6.15 31.45
CA SER A 650 11.55 6.96 30.60
C SER A 650 10.71 7.96 29.78
N PRO A 651 11.25 9.13 29.40
CA PRO A 651 10.51 10.13 28.62
C PRO A 651 9.88 9.54 27.34
N MET A 652 10.55 8.58 26.69
CA MET A 652 10.03 7.86 25.52
C MET A 652 8.85 6.93 25.84
N GLN A 653 8.85 6.26 26.99
CA GLN A 653 7.73 5.41 27.41
C GLN A 653 6.50 6.23 27.78
N GLN A 654 6.71 7.40 28.42
CA GLN A 654 5.63 8.37 28.66
C GLN A 654 5.08 8.91 27.34
N GLN A 655 5.93 9.26 26.38
CA GLN A 655 5.52 9.76 25.07
C GLN A 655 4.76 8.70 24.25
N LYS A 656 5.19 7.43 24.32
CA LYS A 656 4.51 6.31 23.67
C LYS A 656 3.13 6.05 24.29
N GLN A 657 3.01 6.07 25.61
CA GLN A 657 1.71 5.97 26.28
C GLN A 657 0.79 7.14 25.94
N ILE A 658 1.31 8.37 25.92
CA ILE A 658 0.53 9.57 25.55
C ILE A 658 0.04 9.47 24.09
N GLN A 659 0.87 8.96 23.17
CA GLN A 659 0.46 8.73 21.78
C GLN A 659 -0.56 7.60 21.63
N GLU A 660 -0.36 6.46 22.30
CA GLU A 660 -1.30 5.34 22.28
C GLU A 660 -2.66 5.73 22.88
N GLN A 661 -2.66 6.45 23.99
CA GLN A 661 -3.86 6.98 24.64
C GLN A 661 -4.59 7.97 23.71
N SER A 662 -3.87 8.88 23.05
CA SER A 662 -4.46 9.82 22.07
C SER A 662 -5.04 9.11 20.83
N ILE A 663 -4.52 7.96 20.42
CA ILE A 663 -5.11 7.18 19.31
C ILE A 663 -6.43 6.54 19.76
N ILE A 664 -6.47 5.99 20.97
CA ILE A 664 -7.68 5.40 21.55
C ILE A 664 -8.77 6.47 21.73
N ASP A 665 -8.44 7.62 22.30
CA ASP A 665 -9.44 8.67 22.56
C ASP A 665 -10.01 9.28 21.26
N ARG A 666 -9.22 9.37 20.19
CA ARG A 666 -9.73 9.71 18.85
C ARG A 666 -10.66 8.66 18.27
N ALA A 667 -10.36 7.37 18.48
CA ALA A 667 -11.25 6.29 18.07
C ALA A 667 -12.58 6.36 18.84
N ARG A 668 -12.56 6.69 20.13
CA ARG A 668 -13.76 6.87 20.96
C ARG A 668 -14.63 8.01 20.46
N VAL A 669 -14.07 9.18 20.18
CA VAL A 669 -14.79 10.32 19.56
C VAL A 669 -15.45 9.90 18.24
N THR A 670 -14.74 9.14 17.41
CA THR A 670 -15.26 8.66 16.12
C THR A 670 -16.45 7.72 16.29
N ILE A 671 -16.36 6.78 17.23
CA ILE A 671 -17.46 5.86 17.59
C ILE A 671 -18.66 6.66 18.13
N THR A 672 -18.43 7.60 19.04
CA THR A 672 -19.47 8.47 19.61
C THR A 672 -20.21 9.25 18.53
N LYS A 673 -19.49 9.87 17.59
CA LYS A 673 -20.09 10.61 16.46
C LYS A 673 -20.94 9.70 15.57
N GLY A 674 -20.47 8.49 15.26
CA GLY A 674 -21.23 7.49 14.52
C GLY A 674 -22.54 7.09 15.22
N ASN A 675 -22.46 6.83 16.53
CA ASN A 675 -23.63 6.47 17.33
C ASN A 675 -24.64 7.62 17.46
N LEU A 676 -24.17 8.86 17.63
CA LEU A 676 -25.01 10.07 17.62
C LEU A 676 -25.78 10.22 16.31
N MET A 677 -25.13 9.98 15.17
CA MET A 677 -25.80 10.04 13.85
C MET A 677 -26.89 8.97 13.70
N ILE A 678 -26.61 7.75 14.14
CA ILE A 678 -27.58 6.64 14.10
C ILE A 678 -28.79 6.99 14.98
N LEU A 679 -28.56 7.37 16.24
CA LEU A 679 -29.65 7.70 17.16
C LEU A 679 -30.46 8.91 16.67
N HIS A 680 -29.81 9.92 16.08
CA HIS A 680 -30.50 11.08 15.50
C HIS A 680 -31.44 10.68 14.36
N SER A 681 -30.95 9.86 13.42
CA SER A 681 -31.75 9.34 12.30
C SER A 681 -32.93 8.50 12.80
N VAL A 682 -32.70 7.69 13.82
CA VAL A 682 -33.71 6.80 14.39
C VAL A 682 -34.80 7.57 15.14
N VAL A 683 -34.46 8.64 15.87
CA VAL A 683 -35.47 9.54 16.48
C VAL A 683 -36.33 10.22 15.42
N ILE A 684 -35.74 10.60 14.27
CA ILE A 684 -36.51 11.15 13.15
C ILE A 684 -37.44 10.09 12.56
N GLN A 685 -36.97 8.84 12.39
CA GLN A 685 -37.82 7.74 11.91
C GLN A 685 -38.98 7.45 12.87
N PHE A 686 -38.71 7.43 14.18
CA PHE A 686 -39.76 7.30 15.20
C PHE A 686 -40.83 8.39 15.03
N LYS A 687 -40.43 9.64 14.78
CA LYS A 687 -41.40 10.72 14.50
C LYS A 687 -42.17 10.52 13.21
N MET A 688 -41.52 10.04 12.15
CA MET A 688 -42.19 9.80 10.88
C MET A 688 -43.28 8.73 11.02
N ASP A 689 -42.99 7.67 11.78
CA ASP A 689 -43.91 6.55 11.96
C ASP A 689 -45.02 6.86 12.96
N THR A 690 -44.69 7.49 14.10
CA THR A 690 -45.62 7.72 15.21
C THR A 690 -46.29 9.10 15.18
N GLY A 691 -45.77 10.03 14.36
CA GLY A 691 -46.24 11.41 14.26
C GLY A 691 -45.69 12.37 15.33
N ARG A 692 -44.92 11.88 16.31
CA ARG A 692 -44.34 12.70 17.39
C ARG A 692 -42.90 12.28 17.73
N PHE A 693 -42.12 13.17 18.33
CA PHE A 693 -40.85 12.79 18.94
C PHE A 693 -41.07 12.02 20.26
N PRO A 694 -40.08 11.23 20.74
CA PRO A 694 -40.07 10.75 22.11
C PRO A 694 -40.21 11.91 23.11
N THR A 695 -40.94 11.71 24.20
CA THR A 695 -40.98 12.70 25.29
C THR A 695 -39.69 12.66 26.11
N GLU A 696 -39.44 13.66 26.94
CA GLU A 696 -38.27 13.64 27.85
C GLU A 696 -38.32 12.47 28.84
N GLU A 697 -39.51 12.09 29.31
CA GLU A 697 -39.70 10.95 30.21
C GLU A 697 -39.45 9.59 29.53
N GLU A 698 -39.79 9.49 28.24
CA GLU A 698 -39.54 8.30 27.43
C GLU A 698 -38.07 8.20 26.99
N GLY A 699 -37.47 9.36 26.66
CA GLY A 699 -36.12 9.49 26.15
C GLY A 699 -35.84 8.58 24.95
N LEU A 700 -34.59 8.13 24.84
CA LEU A 700 -34.18 7.22 23.77
C LEU A 700 -34.78 5.80 23.94
N ASN A 701 -35.33 5.45 25.10
CA ASN A 701 -35.92 4.12 25.29
C ASN A 701 -37.17 3.89 24.43
N ALA A 702 -37.88 4.94 24.02
CA ALA A 702 -38.97 4.85 23.05
C ALA A 702 -38.57 4.21 21.70
N LEU A 703 -37.26 4.18 21.41
CA LEU A 703 -36.72 3.58 20.19
C LEU A 703 -36.64 2.06 20.26
N ILE A 704 -36.63 1.47 21.45
CA ILE A 704 -36.53 0.02 21.66
C ILE A 704 -37.74 -0.57 22.38
N GLU A 705 -38.44 0.25 23.15
CA GLU A 705 -39.67 -0.12 23.85
C GLU A 705 -40.83 0.75 23.35
N GLN A 706 -41.93 0.08 22.99
CA GLN A 706 -43.12 0.75 22.47
C GLN A 706 -43.79 1.61 23.56
N PRO A 707 -43.98 2.93 23.33
CA PRO A 707 -44.74 3.77 24.24
C PRO A 707 -46.22 3.35 24.32
N ALA A 708 -46.80 3.41 25.52
CA ALA A 708 -48.15 2.90 25.79
C ALA A 708 -49.27 3.63 25.01
N ASP A 709 -49.02 4.88 24.62
CA ASP A 709 -49.92 5.75 23.87
C ASP A 709 -49.85 5.52 22.34
N VAL A 710 -48.77 4.91 21.82
CA VAL A 710 -48.57 4.67 20.39
C VAL A 710 -48.99 3.24 20.02
N LYS A 711 -50.14 3.06 19.37
CA LYS A 711 -50.64 1.73 18.96
C LYS A 711 -50.65 1.56 17.44
N GLY A 712 -50.02 0.49 16.95
CA GLY A 712 -50.06 0.06 15.54
C GLY A 712 -49.16 0.83 14.57
N ALA A 713 -48.65 2.01 14.95
CA ALA A 713 -47.74 2.82 14.15
C ALA A 713 -46.26 2.66 14.53
N TRP A 714 -45.97 2.12 15.71
CA TRP A 714 -44.61 1.84 16.18
C TRP A 714 -44.04 0.59 15.49
N LYS A 715 -42.80 0.67 15.00
CA LYS A 715 -42.14 -0.42 14.25
C LYS A 715 -41.95 -1.66 15.11
N VAL A 716 -42.61 -2.76 14.76
CA VAL A 716 -42.48 -4.06 15.46
C VAL A 716 -41.02 -4.50 15.50
N GLY A 717 -40.48 -4.70 16.70
CA GLY A 717 -39.08 -5.06 16.92
C GLY A 717 -38.15 -3.90 17.29
N GLY A 718 -38.67 -2.66 17.31
CA GLY A 718 -37.90 -1.46 17.63
C GLY A 718 -37.25 -0.80 16.41
N TYR A 719 -36.68 0.38 16.64
CA TYR A 719 -36.01 1.19 15.65
C TYR A 719 -34.49 1.00 15.61
N LEU A 720 -33.93 0.26 16.57
CA LEU A 720 -32.52 -0.13 16.62
C LEU A 720 -32.40 -1.64 16.42
N ASP A 721 -31.40 -2.07 15.63
CA ASP A 721 -31.12 -3.49 15.40
C ASP A 721 -30.61 -4.21 16.65
N ASN A 722 -30.05 -3.45 17.60
CA ASN A 722 -29.66 -3.91 18.92
C ASN A 722 -30.79 -3.59 19.91
N THR A 723 -31.20 -4.56 20.74
CA THR A 723 -32.23 -4.38 21.80
C THR A 723 -31.79 -3.50 22.98
N LYS A 724 -30.77 -2.66 22.79
CA LYS A 724 -30.20 -1.74 23.77
C LYS A 724 -29.83 -0.42 23.09
N ILE A 725 -29.99 0.68 23.81
CA ILE A 725 -29.50 1.99 23.37
C ILE A 725 -27.98 1.95 23.26
N LEU A 726 -27.45 2.51 22.16
CA LEU A 726 -26.02 2.65 21.95
C LEU A 726 -25.42 3.55 23.04
N LYS A 727 -24.21 3.24 23.50
CA LYS A 727 -23.45 4.10 24.41
C LYS A 727 -22.41 4.91 23.63
N ASP A 728 -21.87 5.95 24.24
CA ASP A 728 -20.73 6.66 23.65
C ASP A 728 -19.43 5.82 23.71
N GLY A 729 -18.37 6.31 23.08
CA GLY A 729 -17.07 5.65 23.02
C GLY A 729 -16.37 5.49 24.37
N TRP A 730 -16.85 6.14 25.42
CA TRP A 730 -16.37 6.01 26.80
C TRP A 730 -17.27 5.13 27.67
N GLY A 731 -18.42 4.70 27.15
CA GLY A 731 -19.39 3.83 27.83
C GLY A 731 -20.48 4.58 28.61
N ASN A 732 -20.56 5.90 28.45
CA ASN A 732 -21.61 6.71 29.05
C ASN A 732 -22.90 6.61 28.22
N ASP A 733 -24.03 6.84 28.88
CA ASP A 733 -25.33 6.93 28.23
C ASP A 733 -25.50 8.31 27.57
N PHE A 734 -26.18 8.36 26.44
CA PHE A 734 -26.50 9.62 25.78
C PHE A 734 -27.68 10.33 26.47
N THR A 735 -27.59 11.65 26.55
CA THR A 735 -28.69 12.52 27.00
C THR A 735 -29.55 12.93 25.82
N TYR A 736 -30.87 12.91 25.99
CA TYR A 736 -31.83 13.35 24.97
C TYR A 736 -32.61 14.53 25.49
N ASP A 737 -32.52 15.66 24.78
CA ASP A 737 -33.26 16.88 25.10
C ASP A 737 -34.24 17.20 23.96
N LEU A 738 -35.51 17.36 24.32
CA LEU A 738 -36.57 17.73 23.40
C LEU A 738 -36.77 19.26 23.46
N TYR A 739 -36.72 19.93 22.31
CA TYR A 739 -36.75 21.41 22.23
C TYR A 739 -35.65 22.14 23.03
N PRO A 740 -34.35 21.83 22.82
CA PRO A 740 -33.26 22.53 23.48
C PRO A 740 -33.26 24.04 23.21
N GLU A 741 -32.65 24.81 24.11
CA GLU A 741 -32.54 26.28 24.02
C GLU A 741 -31.87 26.77 22.70
N SER A 742 -31.13 25.89 22.03
CA SER A 742 -30.53 26.12 20.70
C SER A 742 -31.56 26.28 19.56
N GLY A 743 -32.86 26.11 19.83
CA GLY A 743 -33.94 26.24 18.84
C GLY A 743 -34.08 25.04 17.90
N LYS A 744 -33.36 23.95 18.18
CA LYS A 744 -33.49 22.67 17.47
C LYS A 744 -34.72 21.91 17.97
N GLN A 745 -35.23 20.99 17.15
CA GLN A 745 -36.40 20.20 17.53
C GLN A 745 -36.08 19.18 18.64
N PHE A 746 -34.87 18.63 18.62
CA PHE A 746 -34.28 17.83 19.69
C PHE A 746 -32.75 17.82 19.52
N VAL A 747 -32.02 17.39 20.55
CA VAL A 747 -30.59 17.09 20.48
C VAL A 747 -30.27 15.85 21.31
N ILE A 748 -29.28 15.08 20.88
CA ILE A 748 -28.70 13.98 21.65
C ILE A 748 -27.26 14.36 21.96
N ILE A 749 -26.85 14.21 23.21
CA ILE A 749 -25.59 14.73 23.75
C ILE A 749 -24.77 13.59 24.36
N SER A 750 -23.47 13.53 24.05
CA SER A 750 -22.48 12.82 24.85
C SER A 750 -21.58 13.86 25.51
N PHE A 751 -21.41 13.73 26.81
CA PHE A 751 -20.59 14.62 27.63
C PHE A 751 -19.10 14.24 27.63
N GLY A 752 -18.60 13.71 26.51
CA GLY A 752 -17.20 13.37 26.35
C GLY A 752 -16.65 12.35 27.36
N ALA A 753 -15.33 12.36 27.54
CA ALA A 753 -14.61 11.43 28.39
C ALA A 753 -14.90 11.55 29.89
N ASP A 754 -15.26 12.75 30.36
CA ASP A 754 -15.50 13.01 31.79
C ASP A 754 -16.96 12.81 32.20
N GLY A 755 -17.87 12.70 31.22
CA GLY A 755 -19.29 12.47 31.42
C GLY A 755 -20.02 13.66 32.04
N LYS A 756 -19.47 14.88 31.92
CA LYS A 756 -20.05 16.11 32.47
C LYS A 756 -20.20 17.19 31.41
N GLU A 757 -21.19 18.05 31.59
CA GLU A 757 -21.42 19.19 30.70
C GLU A 757 -20.18 20.11 30.63
N GLY A 758 -19.73 20.40 29.41
CA GLY A 758 -18.60 21.26 29.10
C GLY A 758 -17.38 20.50 28.61
N GLY A 759 -16.23 20.73 29.26
CA GLY A 759 -14.96 20.08 28.92
C GLY A 759 -14.17 20.71 27.76
N GLU A 760 -12.88 20.33 27.67
CA GLU A 760 -11.99 20.64 26.55
C GLU A 760 -11.33 19.34 26.05
N GLY A 761 -10.73 19.35 24.86
CA GLY A 761 -10.09 18.13 24.36
C GLY A 761 -11.11 17.02 24.10
N TYR A 762 -10.84 15.83 24.65
CA TYR A 762 -11.73 14.66 24.59
C TYR A 762 -12.87 14.69 25.62
N GLU A 763 -12.85 15.66 26.54
CA GLU A 763 -13.95 15.92 27.50
C GLU A 763 -15.02 16.82 26.87
N THR A 764 -14.77 17.38 25.68
CA THR A 764 -15.72 18.27 25.01
C THR A 764 -17.03 17.55 24.66
N ASP A 765 -18.15 18.18 25.00
CA ASP A 765 -19.49 17.72 24.61
C ASP A 765 -19.66 17.54 23.09
N LEU A 766 -20.29 16.44 22.71
CA LEU A 766 -20.60 16.07 21.33
C LEU A 766 -22.12 16.02 21.12
N PHE A 767 -22.60 16.71 20.10
CA PHE A 767 -24.03 16.91 19.83
C PHE A 767 -24.46 16.25 18.52
N SER A 768 -25.62 15.60 18.53
CA SER A 768 -26.17 14.96 17.31
C SER A 768 -26.53 15.94 16.19
N THR A 769 -26.71 17.21 16.53
CA THR A 769 -27.00 18.28 15.56
C THR A 769 -25.74 18.88 14.94
N ASP A 770 -24.56 18.49 15.45
CA ASP A 770 -23.26 18.94 14.94
C ASP A 770 -22.21 17.79 14.91
N PRO A 771 -22.50 16.69 14.20
CA PRO A 771 -21.59 15.54 14.16
C PRO A 771 -20.29 15.83 13.37
N TYR A 772 -20.21 16.97 12.67
CA TYR A 772 -19.12 17.33 11.74
C TYR A 772 -18.22 18.46 12.23
N THR A 773 -18.35 18.93 13.47
CA THR A 773 -17.41 19.87 14.07
C THR A 773 -15.98 19.35 13.95
N THR A 774 -15.13 20.18 13.34
CA THR A 774 -13.72 19.93 13.08
C THR A 774 -12.93 19.88 14.39
N ASP A 775 -11.96 18.96 14.50
CA ASP A 775 -11.09 18.68 15.66
C ASP A 775 -10.25 19.87 16.18
N ALA A 776 -10.52 21.11 15.73
CA ALA A 776 -9.76 22.30 16.06
C ALA A 776 -9.87 22.76 17.52
N LYS A 777 -10.86 22.26 18.28
CA LYS A 777 -10.96 22.52 19.74
C LYS A 777 -10.37 21.41 20.61
N ALA A 778 -10.13 20.22 20.06
CA ALA A 778 -9.67 19.06 20.84
C ALA A 778 -8.13 18.95 20.98
N THR A 779 -7.37 19.88 20.39
CA THR A 779 -5.89 19.86 20.35
C THR A 779 -5.22 21.16 20.79
N LYS A 780 -5.75 21.80 21.84
CA LYS A 780 -4.97 22.78 22.59
C LYS A 780 -4.41 22.17 23.86
#